data_AF-A0A948V2M1-F1
#
_entry.id   AF-A0A948V2M1-F1
#
_cell.length_a   1.000
_cell.length_b   1.000
_cell.length_c   1.000
_cell.angle_alpha   90.00
_cell.angle_beta   90.00
_cell.angle_gamma   90.00
#
_symmetry.space_group_name_H-M   'P 1'
#
loop_
_entity.id
_entity.type
_entity.pdbx_description
1 polymer ?
#
loop_
_entity_poly.entity_id
_entity_poly.type
_entity_poly.pdbx_seq_one_letter_code
_entity_poly.pdbx_strand_id
1 'polypeptide(L)'
;MKNISSWSIRNPIPIILLFTLLTIGGVLSFLSMRINNNPDIDFPLVAVTAVRPGAAPSEMEVQVTRLIEDSLAGLSGVRHINSQISDGVSSTSIEFELGTDTERATNDVRNAMSGLRADLPQDMQEPSVQRIDITGDALITWVISSETMTPEEISWFVDNDVSRTLLAIRGVGEVNRGGGVDREIAVELDPDRLASYGLTAAAVSQALTSVNADQPGGRVTISGAERSIRTLGAATSIEALRETLVPLSGGRSVRLGDLGRVEDHWSEPRRLARYNGQEAITFNFLRSRSASEVKIAERVREAVAEIDEAHPELTIRQVTASVEQIEESYIASLEALLLGAVLAVVVVFIFLRDWRATLITATAIPMSLIPTFLVLEPLGQSLNGISLLALSLTIGILVDDAIVEIENIVRHMRNGKSPYAASMEAADEIGLAVVATTATIIAVFAPVGAMPGIIGQFFKAFALAACVSVAFSLVVARTLTPLMAAYLLKHHKHEDADPFWMSGYLKALGWSLGNRWKVFLIGTLLFIGCGVLATRVPFEFLASGDVGRAGFSVELPPGATLAQTDAVVQRITRDLRARPEVTSVYASIGGQEVNQANVYADLTDKGQRDLSQQQFARLMVDGWKPIPGARIGAGVAQQGGGPSDGTSYRFAILSDNGAALTAAARKVEAEMRTVPGLANVVNTAAIARPEILVTPRPDQAAMMGVSTSAISQAVRVATIGDVDQNLPKYNLGDRQVPIRLRLTRDAREDLSVLETLRVPTASGGSVPLSAVADIRFGAGPSQVLRQDRSRVATISAELDGIRSGEAAAAVSRLPTVQNLPAGVRQVPAGDEEFIQEMITGFAVAFGTGILLM
;
A
#
# COMPACT_ATOMS: atom_id res chain seq x y z
N MET A 1 -15.21 -45.90 -11.69
CA MET A 1 -14.08 -45.23 -12.38
C MET A 1 -13.23 -46.17 -13.25
N LYS A 2 -13.29 -47.51 -13.14
CA LYS A 2 -12.52 -48.43 -14.02
C LYS A 2 -12.84 -48.25 -15.52
N ASN A 3 -14.10 -47.97 -15.87
CA ASN A 3 -14.51 -47.91 -17.27
C ASN A 3 -14.22 -46.57 -18.01
N ILE A 4 -13.65 -45.56 -17.37
CA ILE A 4 -13.47 -44.23 -18.00
C ILE A 4 -12.43 -44.31 -19.12
N SER A 5 -11.25 -44.87 -18.83
CA SER A 5 -10.17 -44.98 -19.82
C SER A 5 -10.52 -45.94 -20.96
N SER A 6 -11.16 -47.06 -20.65
CA SER A 6 -11.65 -48.00 -21.68
C SER A 6 -12.76 -47.38 -22.54
N TRP A 7 -13.60 -46.51 -21.98
CA TRP A 7 -14.58 -45.74 -22.75
C TRP A 7 -13.92 -44.69 -23.66
N SER A 8 -12.93 -43.95 -23.15
CA SER A 8 -12.15 -42.95 -23.90
C SER A 8 -11.43 -43.58 -25.10
N ILE A 9 -10.84 -44.77 -24.92
CA ILE A 9 -10.18 -45.51 -26.01
C ILE A 9 -11.18 -45.96 -27.08
N ARG A 10 -12.41 -46.36 -26.69
CA ARG A 10 -13.45 -46.81 -27.63
C ARG A 10 -14.13 -45.65 -28.37
N ASN A 11 -14.21 -44.48 -27.73
CA ASN A 11 -14.88 -43.28 -28.26
C ASN A 11 -13.88 -42.12 -28.36
N PRO A 12 -13.00 -42.13 -29.37
CA PRO A 12 -11.95 -41.11 -29.52
C PRO A 12 -12.50 -39.71 -29.82
N ILE A 13 -13.58 -39.60 -30.61
CA ILE A 13 -14.11 -38.31 -31.08
C ILE A 13 -14.56 -37.40 -29.93
N PRO A 14 -15.37 -37.86 -28.95
CA PRO A 14 -15.74 -37.04 -27.78
C PRO A 14 -14.54 -36.51 -26.98
N ILE A 15 -13.49 -37.32 -26.80
CA ILE A 15 -12.31 -36.93 -26.01
C ILE A 15 -11.49 -35.88 -26.75
N ILE A 16 -11.24 -36.09 -28.04
CA ILE A 16 -10.54 -35.10 -28.88
C ILE A 16 -11.30 -33.78 -28.89
N LEU A 17 -12.62 -33.81 -29.04
CA LEU A 17 -13.47 -32.62 -29.05
C LEU A 17 -13.46 -31.92 -27.68
N LEU A 18 -13.51 -32.67 -26.58
CA LEU A 18 -13.40 -32.13 -25.23
C LEU A 18 -12.08 -31.36 -25.04
N PHE A 19 -10.93 -31.98 -25.35
CA PHE A 19 -9.63 -31.32 -25.20
C PHE A 19 -9.45 -30.15 -26.17
N THR A 20 -10.04 -30.23 -27.36
CA THR A 20 -10.07 -29.08 -28.29
C THR A 20 -10.82 -27.91 -27.68
N LEU A 21 -12.01 -28.14 -27.11
CA LEU A 21 -12.80 -27.10 -26.45
C LEU A 21 -12.11 -26.55 -25.18
N LEU A 22 -11.55 -27.42 -24.35
CA LEU A 22 -10.82 -27.03 -23.14
C LEU A 22 -9.57 -26.21 -23.47
N THR A 23 -8.85 -26.57 -24.55
CA THR A 23 -7.69 -25.81 -25.02
C THR A 23 -8.11 -24.45 -25.55
N ILE A 24 -9.14 -24.37 -26.39
CA ILE A 24 -9.66 -23.09 -26.91
C ILE A 24 -10.12 -22.20 -25.75
N GLY A 25 -10.92 -22.74 -24.83
CA GLY A 25 -11.38 -22.01 -23.64
C GLY A 25 -10.23 -21.53 -22.78
N GLY A 26 -9.27 -22.42 -22.48
CA GLY A 26 -8.09 -22.07 -21.70
C GLY A 26 -7.19 -21.02 -22.36
N VAL A 27 -7.01 -21.06 -23.68
CA VAL A 27 -6.26 -20.02 -24.42
C VAL A 27 -6.99 -18.68 -24.37
N LEU A 28 -8.31 -18.67 -24.59
CA LEU A 28 -9.10 -17.44 -24.51
C LEU A 28 -9.05 -16.82 -23.11
N SER A 29 -9.20 -17.64 -22.06
CA SER A 29 -9.06 -17.20 -20.67
C SER A 29 -7.64 -16.71 -20.36
N PHE A 30 -6.60 -17.40 -20.82
CA PHE A 30 -5.21 -16.95 -20.63
C PHE A 30 -4.96 -15.56 -21.24
N LEU A 31 -5.48 -15.29 -22.43
CA LEU A 31 -5.34 -13.99 -23.10
C LEU A 31 -6.14 -12.87 -22.41
N SER A 32 -7.30 -13.20 -21.81
CA SER A 32 -8.13 -12.22 -21.08
C SER A 32 -7.62 -11.94 -19.67
N MET A 33 -6.90 -12.88 -19.05
CA MET A 33 -6.40 -12.75 -17.68
C MET A 33 -5.54 -11.50 -17.48
N ARG A 34 -5.54 -11.07 -16.22
CA ARG A 34 -4.84 -9.88 -15.74
C ARG A 34 -3.43 -10.27 -15.32
N ILE A 35 -2.45 -9.44 -15.67
CA ILE A 35 -1.04 -9.62 -15.30
C ILE A 35 -0.74 -8.63 -14.18
N ASN A 36 -0.48 -9.15 -12.98
CA ASN A 36 -0.25 -8.38 -11.77
C ASN A 36 0.95 -8.96 -11.01
N ASN A 37 1.64 -8.15 -10.19
CA ASN A 37 2.75 -8.64 -9.37
C ASN A 37 2.28 -9.66 -8.32
N ASN A 38 1.22 -9.27 -7.62
CA ASN A 38 0.64 -9.97 -6.48
C ASN A 38 -0.80 -10.41 -6.80
N PRO A 39 -1.35 -11.40 -6.07
CA PRO A 39 -2.77 -11.67 -6.09
C PRO A 39 -3.56 -10.45 -5.62
N ASP A 40 -4.77 -10.25 -6.15
CA ASP A 40 -5.63 -9.17 -5.68
C ASP A 40 -6.20 -9.55 -4.31
N ILE A 41 -5.74 -8.87 -3.27
CA ILE A 41 -6.21 -9.04 -1.89
C ILE A 41 -7.15 -7.88 -1.58
N ASP A 42 -8.38 -8.19 -1.18
CA ASP A 42 -9.34 -7.18 -0.73
C ASP A 42 -9.19 -7.01 0.78
N PHE A 43 -8.59 -5.88 1.17
CA PHE A 43 -8.49 -5.48 2.57
C PHE A 43 -9.71 -4.63 2.90
N PRO A 44 -10.62 -5.11 3.77
CA PRO A 44 -11.79 -4.34 4.16
C PRO A 44 -11.35 -3.26 5.16
N LEU A 45 -10.81 -2.17 4.60
CA LEU A 45 -10.34 -1.01 5.34
C LEU A 45 -11.27 0.18 5.09
N VAL A 46 -11.64 0.85 6.17
CA VAL A 46 -12.42 2.09 6.11
C VAL A 46 -11.66 3.17 6.87
N ALA A 47 -11.46 4.32 6.25
CA ALA A 47 -10.90 5.51 6.89
C ALA A 47 -12.03 6.45 7.33
N VAL A 48 -11.90 6.97 8.55
CA VAL A 48 -12.65 8.11 9.05
C VAL A 48 -11.68 9.24 9.32
N THR A 49 -11.80 10.32 8.56
CA THR A 49 -10.97 11.52 8.74
C THR A 49 -11.82 12.63 9.33
N ALA A 50 -11.48 13.04 10.56
CA ALA A 50 -12.10 14.14 11.26
C ALA A 50 -11.13 15.34 11.35
N VAL A 51 -11.59 16.51 10.93
CA VAL A 51 -10.76 17.72 10.81
C VAL A 51 -11.33 18.82 11.69
N ARG A 52 -10.50 19.33 12.60
CA ARG A 52 -10.79 20.49 13.46
C ARG A 52 -9.57 21.40 13.49
N PRO A 53 -9.43 22.31 12.52
CA PRO A 53 -8.22 23.09 12.32
C PRO A 53 -7.81 23.88 13.57
N GLY A 54 -6.55 23.74 13.99
CA GLY A 54 -5.98 24.43 15.15
C GLY A 54 -6.20 23.76 16.50
N ALA A 55 -6.83 22.58 16.55
CA ALA A 55 -6.91 21.78 17.78
C ALA A 55 -5.63 20.97 18.00
N ALA A 56 -5.10 20.99 19.23
CA ALA A 56 -3.90 20.23 19.57
C ALA A 56 -4.16 18.71 19.54
N PRO A 57 -3.15 17.86 19.25
CA PRO A 57 -3.35 16.41 19.16
C PRO A 57 -3.96 15.79 20.42
N SER A 58 -3.60 16.29 21.61
CA SER A 58 -4.18 15.83 22.88
C SER A 58 -5.65 16.21 23.06
N GLU A 59 -6.09 17.33 22.48
CA GLU A 59 -7.49 17.75 22.52
C GLU A 59 -8.32 16.95 21.51
N MET A 60 -7.78 16.77 20.30
CA MET A 60 -8.37 15.91 19.26
C MET A 60 -8.56 14.48 19.77
N GLU A 61 -7.56 13.92 20.48
CA GLU A 61 -7.68 12.60 21.09
C GLU A 61 -8.92 12.47 21.97
N VAL A 62 -9.11 13.42 22.90
CA VAL A 62 -10.14 13.29 23.95
C VAL A 62 -11.52 13.68 23.43
N GLN A 63 -11.61 14.76 22.64
CA GLN A 63 -12.88 15.35 22.23
C GLN A 63 -13.42 14.80 20.91
N VAL A 64 -12.60 14.11 20.12
CA VAL A 64 -12.98 13.63 18.79
C VAL A 64 -12.65 12.16 18.62
N THR A 65 -11.36 11.81 18.64
CA THR A 65 -10.90 10.48 18.25
C THR A 65 -11.45 9.37 19.15
N ARG A 66 -11.44 9.55 20.47
CA ARG A 66 -12.01 8.55 21.40
C ARG A 66 -13.49 8.29 21.16
N LEU A 67 -14.26 9.35 20.90
CA LEU A 67 -15.69 9.22 20.59
C LEU A 67 -15.92 8.43 19.30
N ILE A 68 -15.09 8.69 18.28
CA ILE A 68 -15.11 7.94 17.02
C ILE A 68 -14.74 6.47 17.27
N GLU A 69 -13.62 6.21 17.94
CA GLU A 69 -13.16 4.86 18.23
C GLU A 69 -14.20 4.06 19.04
N ASP A 70 -14.83 4.67 20.06
CA ASP A 70 -15.84 4.01 20.89
C ASP A 70 -17.12 3.69 20.12
N SER A 71 -17.52 4.55 19.18
CA SER A 71 -18.68 4.30 18.29
C SER A 71 -18.41 3.15 17.32
N LEU A 72 -17.17 3.03 16.83
CA LEU A 72 -16.78 2.04 15.83
C LEU A 72 -16.38 0.69 16.42
N ALA A 73 -15.89 0.65 17.66
CA ALA A 73 -15.49 -0.58 18.34
C ALA A 73 -16.63 -1.59 18.55
N GLY A 74 -17.90 -1.13 18.51
CA GLY A 74 -19.08 -1.99 18.61
C GLY A 74 -19.48 -2.67 17.29
N LEU A 75 -18.84 -2.35 16.17
CA LEU A 75 -19.18 -2.91 14.87
C LEU A 75 -18.72 -4.37 14.75
N SER A 76 -19.53 -5.20 14.08
CA SER A 76 -19.21 -6.61 13.86
C SER A 76 -18.07 -6.76 12.87
N GLY A 77 -17.10 -7.62 13.19
CA GLY A 77 -15.98 -7.95 12.30
C GLY A 77 -14.87 -6.90 12.28
N VAL A 78 -14.84 -5.95 13.22
CA VAL A 78 -13.68 -5.07 13.41
C VAL A 78 -12.53 -5.88 14.02
N ARG A 79 -11.40 -5.90 13.33
CA ARG A 79 -10.15 -6.53 13.76
C ARG A 79 -9.27 -5.54 14.53
N HIS A 80 -8.93 -4.41 13.90
CA HIS A 80 -8.13 -3.35 14.54
C HIS A 80 -8.70 -1.96 14.25
N ILE A 81 -8.58 -1.06 15.23
CA ILE A 81 -8.83 0.38 15.05
C ILE A 81 -7.52 1.11 15.30
N ASN A 82 -6.93 1.65 14.24
CA ASN A 82 -5.69 2.41 14.29
C ASN A 82 -5.98 3.89 14.08
N SER A 83 -5.64 4.74 15.04
CA SER A 83 -5.85 6.18 14.95
C SER A 83 -4.52 6.93 14.98
N GLN A 84 -4.35 7.81 14.01
CA GLN A 84 -3.26 8.76 13.94
C GLN A 84 -3.80 10.17 14.13
N ILE A 85 -3.33 10.84 15.18
CA ILE A 85 -3.81 12.16 15.57
C ILE A 85 -2.66 13.14 15.45
N SER A 86 -2.80 14.09 14.54
CA SER A 86 -1.87 15.19 14.33
C SER A 86 -2.58 16.52 14.57
N ASP A 87 -1.86 17.61 14.36
CA ASP A 87 -2.36 18.98 14.53
C ASP A 87 -3.63 19.21 13.69
N GLY A 88 -4.76 19.46 14.37
CA GLY A 88 -6.08 19.70 13.79
C GLY A 88 -6.71 18.56 12.98
N VAL A 89 -6.12 17.37 12.92
CA VAL A 89 -6.60 16.23 12.10
C VAL A 89 -6.47 14.92 12.87
N SER A 90 -7.53 14.12 12.82
CA SER A 90 -7.54 12.74 13.29
C SER A 90 -7.92 11.83 12.13
N SER A 91 -7.03 10.91 11.76
CA SER A 91 -7.30 9.85 10.80
C SER A 91 -7.44 8.52 11.53
N THR A 92 -8.61 7.91 11.48
CA THR A 92 -8.92 6.61 12.10
C THR A 92 -9.11 5.59 10.99
N SER A 93 -8.22 4.61 10.90
CA SER A 93 -8.33 3.47 9.98
C SER A 93 -8.93 2.28 10.75
N ILE A 94 -10.00 1.73 10.20
CA ILE A 94 -10.72 0.57 10.74
C ILE A 94 -10.42 -0.60 9.82
N GLU A 95 -9.74 -1.59 10.37
CA GLU A 95 -9.48 -2.87 9.72
C GLU A 95 -10.55 -3.86 10.13
N PHE A 96 -11.23 -4.44 9.15
CA PHE A 96 -12.18 -5.53 9.36
C PHE A 96 -11.52 -6.89 9.07
N GLU A 97 -12.15 -7.95 9.57
CA GLU A 97 -11.79 -9.33 9.27
C GLU A 97 -11.83 -9.59 7.76
N LEU A 98 -10.82 -10.32 7.25
CA LEU A 98 -10.72 -10.65 5.83
C LEU A 98 -11.95 -11.42 5.35
N GLY A 99 -12.47 -11.04 4.17
CA GLY A 99 -13.71 -11.59 3.62
C GLY A 99 -14.98 -10.83 4.03
N THR A 100 -14.87 -9.83 4.90
CA THR A 100 -15.96 -8.87 5.15
C THR A 100 -16.25 -8.07 3.89
N ASP A 101 -17.52 -7.91 3.56
CA ASP A 101 -17.95 -7.07 2.44
C ASP A 101 -17.60 -5.60 2.69
N THR A 102 -16.76 -5.03 1.85
CA THR A 102 -16.21 -3.67 2.04
C THR A 102 -17.28 -2.58 1.95
N GLU A 103 -18.31 -2.79 1.12
CA GLU A 103 -19.42 -1.84 0.98
C GLU A 103 -20.28 -1.84 2.24
N ARG A 104 -20.58 -3.03 2.77
CA ARG A 104 -21.28 -3.20 4.05
C ARG A 104 -20.50 -2.56 5.20
N ALA A 105 -19.21 -2.88 5.31
CA ALA A 105 -18.34 -2.28 6.33
C ALA A 105 -18.32 -0.75 6.25
N THR A 106 -18.19 -0.19 5.05
CA THR A 106 -18.22 1.26 4.83
C THR A 106 -19.57 1.88 5.22
N ASN A 107 -20.68 1.21 4.90
CA ASN A 107 -22.02 1.68 5.26
C ASN A 107 -22.28 1.58 6.76
N ASP A 108 -21.81 0.53 7.42
CA ASP A 108 -21.93 0.35 8.87
C ASP A 108 -21.13 1.43 9.62
N VAL A 109 -19.91 1.74 9.17
CA VAL A 109 -19.12 2.88 9.68
C VAL A 109 -19.85 4.21 9.45
N ARG A 110 -20.41 4.45 8.26
CA ARG A 110 -21.16 5.68 7.96
C ARG A 110 -22.40 5.85 8.85
N ASN A 111 -23.10 4.75 9.13
CA ASN A 111 -24.25 4.74 10.02
C ASN A 111 -23.85 5.05 11.47
N ALA A 112 -22.76 4.45 11.96
CA ALA A 112 -22.21 4.73 13.29
C ALA A 112 -21.80 6.21 13.43
N MET A 113 -21.09 6.75 12.43
CA MET A 113 -20.67 8.16 12.40
C MET A 113 -21.85 9.13 12.34
N SER A 114 -22.92 8.78 11.63
CA SER A 114 -24.14 9.60 11.56
C SER A 114 -24.83 9.72 12.92
N GLY A 115 -24.82 8.65 13.72
CA GLY A 115 -25.33 8.65 15.10
C GLY A 115 -24.47 9.47 16.06
N LEU A 116 -23.14 9.48 15.86
CA LEU A 116 -22.19 10.22 16.69
C LEU A 116 -22.19 11.75 16.43
N ARG A 117 -22.77 12.20 15.32
CA ARG A 117 -22.74 13.62 14.89
C ARG A 117 -23.18 14.60 15.98
N ALA A 118 -24.12 14.22 16.85
CA ALA A 118 -24.61 15.08 17.92
C ALA A 118 -23.64 15.25 19.10
N ASP A 119 -22.75 14.27 19.32
CA ASP A 119 -21.77 14.26 20.41
C ASP A 119 -20.44 14.92 20.02
N LEU A 120 -20.19 15.10 18.72
CA LEU A 120 -19.00 15.76 18.20
C LEU A 120 -19.07 17.30 18.38
N PRO A 121 -17.95 17.97 18.71
CA PRO A 121 -17.85 19.43 18.72
C PRO A 121 -18.41 20.13 17.46
N GLN A 122 -19.21 21.19 17.62
CA GLN A 122 -19.87 21.88 16.49
C GLN A 122 -18.93 22.69 15.59
N ASP A 123 -17.71 22.99 16.06
CA ASP A 123 -16.70 23.78 15.34
C ASP A 123 -15.81 22.94 14.41
N MET A 124 -16.05 21.62 14.33
CA MET A 124 -15.32 20.74 13.42
C MET A 124 -16.00 20.59 12.06
N GLN A 125 -15.22 20.14 11.07
CA GLN A 125 -15.78 19.70 9.79
C GLN A 125 -16.43 18.34 9.96
N GLU A 126 -17.52 18.10 9.22
CA GLU A 126 -18.18 16.79 9.22
C GLU A 126 -17.17 15.68 8.86
N PRO A 127 -16.98 14.66 9.73
CA PRO A 127 -16.02 13.61 9.46
C PRO A 127 -16.34 12.89 8.15
N SER A 128 -15.33 12.73 7.31
CA SER A 128 -15.48 11.98 6.06
C SER A 128 -15.23 10.50 6.29
N VAL A 129 -16.10 9.66 5.74
CA VAL A 129 -15.98 8.19 5.75
C VAL A 129 -15.66 7.74 4.34
N GLN A 130 -14.49 7.14 4.14
CA GLN A 130 -14.00 6.70 2.84
C GLN A 130 -13.54 5.25 2.95
N ARG A 131 -13.84 4.44 1.94
CA ARG A 131 -13.23 3.12 1.79
C ARG A 131 -11.77 3.32 1.39
N ILE A 132 -10.85 2.61 2.05
CA ILE A 132 -9.47 2.54 1.59
C ILE A 132 -9.39 1.37 0.62
N ASP A 133 -9.26 1.67 -0.67
CA ASP A 133 -8.97 0.65 -1.67
C ASP A 133 -7.44 0.50 -1.76
N ILE A 134 -6.88 -0.57 -1.18
CA ILE A 134 -5.47 -0.92 -1.42
C ILE A 134 -5.38 -1.54 -2.82
N THR A 135 -5.22 -0.71 -3.85
CA THR A 135 -5.08 -1.16 -5.24
C THR A 135 -3.63 -1.36 -5.69
N GLY A 136 -2.70 -1.42 -4.71
CA GLY A 136 -1.26 -1.48 -4.94
C GLY A 136 -0.63 -0.08 -5.00
N ASP A 137 0.68 -0.04 -5.18
CA ASP A 137 1.43 1.21 -5.27
C ASP A 137 1.22 1.92 -6.61
N ALA A 138 1.63 3.20 -6.66
CA ALA A 138 1.72 3.95 -7.90
C ALA A 138 2.50 3.15 -8.96
N LEU A 139 1.84 2.84 -10.08
CA LEU A 139 2.40 2.00 -11.14
C LEU A 139 3.52 2.73 -11.89
N ILE A 140 3.26 3.98 -12.25
CA ILE A 140 4.20 4.85 -12.94
C ILE A 140 4.08 6.26 -12.35
N THR A 141 5.22 6.91 -12.13
CA THR A 141 5.30 8.33 -11.77
C THR A 141 6.01 9.10 -12.89
N TRP A 142 5.37 10.17 -13.34
CA TRP A 142 5.94 11.12 -14.28
C TRP A 142 6.30 12.41 -13.57
N VAL A 143 7.35 13.07 -14.08
CA VAL A 143 7.71 14.44 -13.76
C VAL A 143 7.31 15.31 -14.94
N ILE A 144 6.62 16.42 -14.64
CA ILE A 144 6.37 17.51 -15.57
C ILE A 144 7.33 18.65 -15.25
N SER A 145 7.98 19.15 -16.29
CA SER A 145 8.81 20.35 -16.24
C SER A 145 8.45 21.28 -17.39
N SER A 146 8.51 22.59 -17.15
CA SER A 146 8.33 23.63 -18.15
C SER A 146 9.24 24.81 -17.83
N GLU A 147 9.76 25.48 -18.86
CA GLU A 147 10.50 26.73 -18.70
C GLU A 147 9.59 27.97 -18.78
N THR A 148 8.38 27.82 -19.34
CA THR A 148 7.46 28.94 -19.64
C THR A 148 6.28 29.03 -18.69
N MET A 149 5.85 27.92 -18.08
CA MET A 149 4.70 27.87 -17.18
C MET A 149 5.12 28.01 -15.71
N THR A 150 4.27 28.68 -14.95
CA THR A 150 4.40 28.78 -13.50
C THR A 150 4.03 27.46 -12.79
N PRO A 151 4.52 27.21 -11.57
CA PRO A 151 4.14 26.01 -10.81
C PRO A 151 2.64 25.85 -10.60
N GLU A 152 1.90 26.96 -10.49
CA GLU A 152 0.44 26.97 -10.38
C GLU A 152 -0.22 26.46 -11.66
N GLU A 153 0.20 26.95 -12.82
CA GLU A 153 -0.34 26.54 -14.12
C GLU A 153 -0.07 25.06 -14.40
N ILE A 154 1.14 24.57 -14.08
CA ILE A 154 1.47 23.15 -14.22
C ILE A 154 0.64 22.31 -13.23
N SER A 155 0.43 22.78 -12.00
CA SER A 155 -0.39 22.07 -11.00
C SER A 155 -1.83 21.96 -11.48
N TRP A 156 -2.40 23.04 -12.05
CA TRP A 156 -3.74 23.02 -12.62
C TRP A 156 -3.84 22.11 -13.84
N PHE A 157 -2.84 22.14 -14.73
CA PHE A 157 -2.78 21.25 -15.89
C PHE A 157 -2.84 19.78 -15.48
N VAL A 158 -2.12 19.40 -14.42
CA VAL A 158 -2.18 18.05 -13.84
C VAL A 158 -3.58 17.76 -13.27
N ASP A 159 -4.10 18.66 -12.44
CA ASP A 159 -5.34 18.43 -11.69
C ASP A 159 -6.60 18.43 -12.59
N ASN A 160 -6.59 19.17 -13.71
CA ASN A 160 -7.73 19.29 -14.61
C ASN A 160 -7.58 18.48 -15.91
N ASP A 161 -6.50 18.67 -16.66
CA ASP A 161 -6.36 18.14 -18.02
C ASP A 161 -5.80 16.71 -17.98
N VAL A 162 -4.67 16.50 -17.31
CA VAL A 162 -4.06 15.17 -17.15
C VAL A 162 -5.00 14.25 -16.38
N SER A 163 -5.50 14.69 -15.22
CA SER A 163 -6.38 13.86 -14.38
C SER A 163 -7.66 13.45 -15.11
N ARG A 164 -8.31 14.35 -15.86
CA ARG A 164 -9.51 14.03 -16.65
C ARG A 164 -9.20 13.02 -17.76
N THR A 165 -8.08 13.20 -18.45
CA THR A 165 -7.67 12.31 -19.55
C THR A 165 -7.34 10.91 -19.03
N LEU A 166 -6.58 10.81 -17.94
CA LEU A 166 -6.22 9.54 -17.34
C LEU A 166 -7.42 8.83 -16.69
N LEU A 167 -8.29 9.55 -15.98
CA LEU A 167 -9.50 8.97 -15.38
C LEU A 167 -10.52 8.50 -16.42
N ALA A 168 -10.48 9.01 -17.65
CA ALA A 168 -11.30 8.49 -18.75
C ALA A 168 -10.85 7.09 -19.21
N ILE A 169 -9.60 6.70 -18.92
CA ILE A 169 -9.07 5.38 -19.27
C ILE A 169 -9.66 4.34 -18.33
N ARG A 170 -10.44 3.41 -18.91
CA ARG A 170 -11.03 2.30 -18.15
C ARG A 170 -9.94 1.49 -17.44
N GLY A 171 -9.95 1.54 -16.11
CA GLY A 171 -9.02 0.83 -15.24
C GLY A 171 -8.11 1.74 -14.42
N VAL A 172 -8.13 3.06 -14.65
CA VAL A 172 -7.55 4.03 -13.72
C VAL A 172 -8.54 4.29 -12.59
N GLY A 173 -8.09 4.17 -11.34
CA GLY A 173 -8.90 4.40 -10.15
C GLY A 173 -8.72 5.80 -9.58
N GLU A 174 -7.47 6.27 -9.54
CA GLU A 174 -7.11 7.57 -8.98
C GLU A 174 -5.89 8.14 -9.71
N VAL A 175 -5.79 9.46 -9.76
CA VAL A 175 -4.63 10.20 -10.26
C VAL A 175 -4.17 11.13 -9.14
N ASN A 176 -2.92 10.99 -8.70
CA ASN A 176 -2.37 11.73 -7.59
C ASN A 176 -1.25 12.66 -8.06
N ARG A 177 -1.35 13.94 -7.71
CA ARG A 177 -0.29 14.93 -7.89
C ARG A 177 0.65 14.97 -6.69
N GLY A 178 1.95 14.94 -6.96
CA GLY A 178 3.03 15.19 -6.01
C GLY A 178 3.71 16.54 -6.27
N GLY A 179 4.10 17.23 -5.20
CA GLY A 179 4.61 18.61 -5.29
C GLY A 179 3.56 19.60 -5.80
N GLY A 180 4.02 20.72 -6.36
CA GLY A 180 3.16 21.79 -6.89
C GLY A 180 2.45 22.60 -5.80
N VAL A 181 1.58 23.51 -6.24
CA VAL A 181 0.91 24.50 -5.40
C VAL A 181 -0.55 24.67 -5.82
N ASP A 182 -1.43 24.99 -4.87
CA ASP A 182 -2.85 25.21 -5.16
C ASP A 182 -3.11 26.71 -5.26
N ARG A 183 -3.75 27.19 -6.32
CA ARG A 183 -4.06 28.63 -6.45
C ARG A 183 -4.98 29.08 -5.30
N GLU A 184 -4.67 30.21 -4.69
CA GLU A 184 -5.53 30.88 -3.70
C GLU A 184 -5.42 32.40 -3.85
N ILE A 185 -6.51 33.12 -3.62
CA ILE A 185 -6.42 34.58 -3.53
C ILE A 185 -5.96 34.93 -2.11
N ALA A 186 -4.73 35.41 -1.99
CA ALA A 186 -4.15 35.77 -0.70
C ALA A 186 -4.58 37.19 -0.32
N VAL A 187 -5.22 37.32 0.84
CA VAL A 187 -5.54 38.62 1.46
C VAL A 187 -4.70 38.75 2.73
N GLU A 188 -3.59 39.48 2.61
CA GLU A 188 -2.66 39.73 3.71
C GLU A 188 -3.03 41.03 4.42
N LEU A 189 -3.65 40.90 5.59
CA LEU A 189 -4.13 42.02 6.39
C LEU A 189 -3.01 42.62 7.23
N ASP A 190 -2.96 43.95 7.28
CA ASP A 190 -2.02 44.70 8.10
C ASP A 190 -2.63 44.88 9.51
N PRO A 191 -1.97 44.37 10.58
CA PRO A 191 -2.52 44.44 11.94
C PRO A 191 -2.68 45.87 12.45
N ASP A 192 -1.80 46.80 12.09
CA ASP A 192 -1.87 48.20 12.52
C ASP A 192 -3.04 48.92 11.86
N ARG A 193 -3.27 48.64 10.57
CA ARG A 193 -4.42 49.17 9.85
C ARG A 193 -5.72 48.61 10.40
N LEU A 194 -5.81 47.30 10.62
CA LEU A 194 -6.98 46.68 11.26
C LEU A 194 -7.28 47.35 12.61
N ALA A 195 -6.26 47.54 13.45
CA ALA A 195 -6.40 48.21 14.74
C ALA A 195 -6.88 49.67 14.61
N SER A 196 -6.39 50.42 13.62
CA SER A 196 -6.80 51.81 13.37
C SER A 196 -8.28 51.95 12.99
N TYR A 197 -8.84 50.94 12.31
CA TYR A 197 -10.26 50.87 11.95
C TYR A 197 -11.12 50.13 13.00
N GLY A 198 -10.50 49.61 14.06
CA GLY A 198 -11.19 48.82 15.10
C GLY A 198 -11.70 47.46 14.62
N LEU A 199 -11.17 46.95 13.50
CA LEU A 199 -11.56 45.68 12.88
C LEU A 199 -10.70 44.52 13.38
N THR A 200 -11.25 43.31 13.24
CA THR A 200 -10.54 42.06 13.48
C THR A 200 -10.49 41.26 12.17
N ALA A 201 -9.48 40.40 11.99
CA ALA A 201 -9.37 39.56 10.79
C ALA A 201 -10.61 38.68 10.59
N ALA A 202 -11.18 38.15 11.69
CA ALA A 202 -12.41 37.37 11.68
C ALA A 202 -13.63 38.18 11.19
N ALA A 203 -13.76 39.44 11.61
CA ALA A 203 -14.83 40.32 11.14
C ALA A 203 -14.71 40.63 9.64
N VAL A 204 -13.48 40.82 9.14
CA VAL A 204 -13.24 41.04 7.70
C VAL A 204 -13.59 39.78 6.90
N SER A 205 -13.20 38.59 7.37
CA SER A 205 -13.55 37.31 6.74
C SER A 205 -15.07 37.15 6.61
N GLN A 206 -15.81 37.30 7.71
CA GLN A 206 -17.28 37.17 7.73
C GLN A 206 -17.96 38.22 6.84
N ALA A 207 -17.49 39.47 6.87
CA ALA A 207 -18.00 40.52 6.02
C ALA A 207 -17.77 40.17 4.54
N LEU A 208 -16.59 39.70 4.16
CA LEU A 208 -16.27 39.36 2.79
C LEU A 208 -17.12 38.17 2.29
N THR A 209 -17.36 37.15 3.11
CA THR A 209 -18.26 36.03 2.75
C THR A 209 -19.68 36.52 2.46
N SER A 210 -20.15 37.54 3.17
CA SER A 210 -21.50 38.11 2.96
C SER A 210 -21.61 39.04 1.75
N VAL A 211 -20.54 39.78 1.42
CA VAL A 211 -20.54 40.80 0.37
C VAL A 211 -20.11 40.21 -0.98
N ASN A 212 -19.14 39.30 -0.99
CA ASN A 212 -18.53 38.73 -2.19
C ASN A 212 -19.17 37.39 -2.60
N ALA A 213 -20.48 37.38 -2.82
CA ALA A 213 -21.21 36.18 -3.21
C ALA A 213 -22.34 36.48 -4.21
N ASP A 214 -22.47 35.62 -5.22
CA ASP A 214 -23.63 35.63 -6.11
C ASP A 214 -24.77 34.84 -5.47
N GLN A 215 -25.93 35.47 -5.32
CA GLN A 215 -27.10 34.86 -4.68
C GLN A 215 -28.26 34.71 -5.67
N PRO A 216 -28.98 33.57 -5.68
CA PRO A 216 -30.17 33.43 -6.49
C PRO A 216 -31.29 34.35 -5.97
N GLY A 217 -31.91 35.13 -6.86
CA GLY A 217 -33.00 36.05 -6.53
C GLY A 217 -34.39 35.55 -6.93
N GLY A 218 -34.49 34.33 -7.46
CA GLY A 218 -35.75 33.71 -7.89
C GLY A 218 -36.05 33.90 -9.38
N ARG A 219 -37.34 34.03 -9.72
CA ARG A 219 -37.83 34.14 -11.10
C ARG A 219 -39.05 35.05 -11.17
N VAL A 220 -39.22 35.75 -12.29
CA VAL A 220 -40.35 36.65 -12.53
C VAL A 220 -40.79 36.56 -14.00
N THR A 221 -42.10 36.59 -14.25
CA THR A 221 -42.64 36.66 -15.62
C THR A 221 -42.86 38.11 -16.01
N ILE A 222 -42.03 38.63 -16.90
CA ILE A 222 -42.14 40.01 -17.41
C ILE A 222 -42.39 39.94 -18.92
N SER A 223 -43.47 40.58 -19.38
CA SER A 223 -43.85 40.63 -20.79
C SER A 223 -44.08 39.24 -21.42
N GLY A 224 -44.68 38.31 -20.66
CA GLY A 224 -44.99 36.96 -21.15
C GLY A 224 -43.81 35.98 -21.18
N ALA A 225 -42.61 36.40 -20.75
CA ALA A 225 -41.44 35.53 -20.64
C ALA A 225 -40.98 35.42 -19.19
N GLU A 226 -40.69 34.19 -18.75
CA GLU A 226 -40.07 33.91 -17.46
C GLU A 226 -38.59 34.33 -17.50
N ARG A 227 -38.17 35.15 -16.54
CA ARG A 227 -36.80 35.65 -16.40
C ARG A 227 -36.27 35.25 -15.04
N SER A 228 -35.05 34.71 -14.99
CA SER A 228 -34.36 34.45 -13.73
C SER A 228 -33.82 35.75 -13.12
N ILE A 229 -33.93 35.89 -11.80
CA ILE A 229 -33.37 36.99 -11.03
C ILE A 229 -32.15 36.45 -10.31
N ARG A 230 -31.03 37.16 -10.42
CA ARG A 230 -29.78 36.86 -9.71
C ARG A 230 -29.24 38.16 -9.09
N THR A 231 -28.76 38.05 -7.87
CA THR A 231 -28.00 39.10 -7.20
C THR A 231 -26.53 38.81 -7.44
N LEU A 232 -25.86 39.67 -8.20
CA LEU A 232 -24.43 39.52 -8.52
C LEU A 232 -23.62 40.38 -7.56
N GLY A 233 -22.94 39.72 -6.62
CA GLY A 233 -22.15 40.39 -5.57
C GLY A 233 -20.67 39.98 -5.59
N ALA A 234 -20.32 38.90 -6.30
CA ALA A 234 -18.94 38.45 -6.40
C ALA A 234 -18.09 39.41 -7.25
N ALA A 235 -16.90 39.72 -6.76
CA ALA A 235 -15.88 40.47 -7.48
C ALA A 235 -15.44 39.69 -8.72
N THR A 236 -15.35 40.39 -9.85
CA THR A 236 -15.00 39.83 -11.17
C THR A 236 -13.51 39.95 -11.50
N SER A 237 -12.76 40.74 -10.75
CA SER A 237 -11.32 40.90 -10.86
C SER A 237 -10.69 41.09 -9.47
N ILE A 238 -9.37 40.92 -9.38
CA ILE A 238 -8.62 41.18 -8.15
C ILE A 238 -8.70 42.67 -7.78
N GLU A 239 -8.68 43.56 -8.77
CA GLU A 239 -8.89 45.00 -8.57
C GLU A 239 -10.29 45.29 -8.00
N ALA A 240 -11.33 44.62 -8.50
CA ALA A 240 -12.67 44.75 -7.93
C ALA A 240 -12.74 44.19 -6.51
N LEU A 241 -12.00 43.11 -6.22
CA LEU A 241 -11.90 42.55 -4.87
C LEU A 241 -11.18 43.52 -3.91
N ARG A 242 -10.13 44.22 -4.37
CA ARG A 242 -9.45 45.27 -3.60
C ARG A 242 -10.37 46.45 -3.27
N GLU A 243 -11.21 46.86 -4.22
CA GLU A 243 -12.17 47.95 -4.03
C GLU A 243 -13.45 47.52 -3.28
N THR A 244 -13.57 46.23 -2.93
CA THR A 244 -14.73 45.73 -2.18
C THR A 244 -14.82 46.40 -0.81
N LEU A 245 -15.99 46.96 -0.51
CA LEU A 245 -16.24 47.70 0.73
C LEU A 245 -16.63 46.76 1.86
N VAL A 246 -15.80 46.73 2.91
CA VAL A 246 -16.06 46.06 4.17
C VAL A 246 -16.86 47.02 5.07
N PRO A 247 -18.10 46.67 5.47
CA PRO A 247 -18.91 47.51 6.34
C PRO A 247 -18.30 47.60 7.76
N LEU A 248 -18.32 48.80 8.33
CA LEU A 248 -17.91 49.11 9.70
C LEU A 248 -19.13 49.49 10.56
N SER A 249 -18.95 49.45 11.88
CA SER A 249 -19.92 49.98 12.84
C SER A 249 -20.20 51.46 12.58
N GLY A 250 -21.48 51.88 12.68
CA GLY A 250 -21.88 53.27 12.50
C GLY A 250 -22.04 53.74 11.05
N GLY A 251 -22.24 52.82 10.10
CA GLY A 251 -22.54 53.15 8.70
C GLY A 251 -21.33 53.58 7.86
N ARG A 252 -20.13 53.42 8.40
CA ARG A 252 -18.87 53.63 7.66
C ARG A 252 -18.52 52.36 6.87
N SER A 253 -17.65 52.50 5.88
CA SER A 253 -17.05 51.36 5.18
C SER A 253 -15.58 51.65 4.89
N VAL A 254 -14.81 50.59 4.68
CA VAL A 254 -13.39 50.65 4.32
C VAL A 254 -13.15 49.68 3.18
N ARG A 255 -12.26 50.02 2.25
CA ARG A 255 -11.92 49.12 1.15
C ARG A 255 -11.02 47.99 1.64
N LEU A 256 -11.17 46.81 1.06
CA LEU A 256 -10.31 45.68 1.40
C LEU A 256 -8.83 45.99 1.17
N GLY A 257 -8.51 46.69 0.08
CA GLY A 257 -7.15 47.14 -0.23
C GLY A 257 -6.59 48.20 0.74
N ASP A 258 -7.46 48.91 1.46
CA ASP A 258 -7.01 49.84 2.52
C ASP A 258 -6.58 49.05 3.78
N LEU A 259 -7.12 47.84 4.00
CA LEU A 259 -6.81 46.98 5.15
C LEU A 259 -5.60 46.07 4.94
N GLY A 260 -5.19 45.82 3.70
CA GLY A 260 -4.14 44.87 3.41
C GLY A 260 -3.86 44.70 1.92
N ARG A 261 -2.99 43.74 1.62
CA ARG A 261 -2.58 43.38 0.26
C ARG A 261 -3.44 42.22 -0.25
N VAL A 262 -4.06 42.40 -1.42
CA VAL A 262 -4.85 41.37 -2.09
C VAL A 262 -4.12 40.97 -3.37
N GLU A 263 -3.71 39.72 -3.48
CA GLU A 263 -2.92 39.22 -4.60
C GLU A 263 -3.45 37.88 -5.09
N ASP A 264 -3.32 37.65 -6.40
CA ASP A 264 -3.37 36.29 -6.94
C ASP A 264 -2.10 35.58 -6.47
N HIS A 265 -2.27 34.48 -5.74
CA HIS A 265 -1.16 33.74 -5.22
C HIS A 265 -1.51 32.25 -5.20
N TRP A 266 -0.67 31.46 -4.57
CA TRP A 266 -0.92 30.07 -4.26
C TRP A 266 -0.78 29.79 -2.76
N SER A 267 -1.32 28.66 -2.34
CA SER A 267 -1.28 28.16 -0.98
C SER A 267 0.16 27.97 -0.50
N GLU A 268 0.38 28.19 0.80
CA GLU A 268 1.70 27.97 1.37
C GLU A 268 2.12 26.50 1.19
N PRO A 269 3.23 26.21 0.48
CA PRO A 269 3.58 24.84 0.16
C PRO A 269 3.86 24.05 1.44
N ARG A 270 3.14 22.94 1.61
CA ARG A 270 3.38 21.94 2.69
C ARG A 270 3.99 20.64 2.17
N ARG A 271 4.16 20.55 0.86
CA ARG A 271 4.76 19.44 0.13
C ARG A 271 5.60 20.00 -1.01
N LEU A 272 6.70 19.33 -1.31
CA LEU A 272 7.61 19.66 -2.39
C LEU A 272 8.06 18.35 -3.04
N ALA A 273 8.14 18.32 -4.36
CA ALA A 273 8.76 17.21 -5.07
C ALA A 273 10.02 17.71 -5.79
N ARG A 274 11.07 16.89 -5.79
CA ARG A 274 12.30 17.18 -6.50
C ARG A 274 12.71 16.01 -7.36
N TYR A 275 13.22 16.32 -8.54
CA TYR A 275 13.84 15.36 -9.44
C TYR A 275 15.27 15.81 -9.76
N ASN A 276 16.24 14.95 -9.46
CA ASN A 276 17.67 15.23 -9.58
C ASN A 276 18.10 16.54 -8.90
N GLY A 277 17.42 16.94 -7.83
CA GLY A 277 17.66 18.18 -7.07
C GLY A 277 16.94 19.42 -7.62
N GLN A 278 16.33 19.35 -8.80
CA GLN A 278 15.47 20.41 -9.33
C GLN A 278 14.05 20.24 -8.80
N GLU A 279 13.34 21.35 -8.60
CA GLU A 279 11.93 21.30 -8.21
C GLU A 279 11.09 20.74 -9.36
N ALA A 280 10.18 19.84 -9.04
CA ALA A 280 9.39 19.10 -10.01
C ALA A 280 7.94 18.99 -9.54
N ILE A 281 7.02 18.94 -10.49
CA ILE A 281 5.64 18.54 -10.23
C ILE A 281 5.48 17.14 -10.81
N THR A 282 4.99 16.21 -10.00
CA THR A 282 4.80 14.83 -10.43
C THR A 282 3.34 14.48 -10.48
N PHE A 283 3.00 13.53 -11.34
CA PHE A 283 1.73 12.83 -11.24
C PHE A 283 1.97 11.33 -11.34
N ASN A 284 1.12 10.58 -10.68
CA ASN A 284 1.04 9.13 -10.81
C ASN A 284 -0.43 8.71 -10.84
N PHE A 285 -0.66 7.44 -11.15
CA PHE A 285 -2.00 6.88 -11.13
C PHE A 285 -2.00 5.56 -10.36
N LEU A 286 -3.13 5.29 -9.72
CA LEU A 286 -3.44 4.00 -9.15
C LEU A 286 -4.44 3.30 -10.05
N ARG A 287 -4.25 1.99 -10.23
CA ARG A 287 -5.22 1.18 -10.98
C ARG A 287 -6.49 0.96 -10.17
N SER A 288 -7.56 0.62 -10.85
CA SER A 288 -8.71 -0.01 -10.21
C SER A 288 -8.46 -1.51 -10.03
N ARG A 289 -9.13 -2.13 -9.05
CA ARG A 289 -8.95 -3.56 -8.69
C ARG A 289 -9.11 -4.50 -9.88
N SER A 290 -10.06 -4.22 -10.78
CA SER A 290 -10.36 -5.08 -11.94
C SER A 290 -9.42 -4.88 -13.12
N ALA A 291 -8.50 -3.93 -13.05
CA ALA A 291 -7.55 -3.67 -14.12
C ALA A 291 -6.27 -4.52 -13.97
N SER A 292 -5.67 -4.84 -15.11
CA SER A 292 -4.34 -5.47 -15.20
C SER A 292 -3.27 -4.38 -15.11
N GLU A 293 -2.24 -4.59 -14.29
CA GLU A 293 -1.16 -3.62 -14.06
C GLU A 293 -0.38 -3.28 -15.34
N VAL A 294 -0.01 -4.31 -16.12
CA VAL A 294 0.73 -4.12 -17.37
C VAL A 294 -0.13 -3.46 -18.46
N LYS A 295 -1.31 -4.01 -18.75
CA LYS A 295 -2.20 -3.50 -19.82
C LYS A 295 -2.77 -2.10 -19.56
N ILE A 296 -2.88 -1.66 -18.29
CA ILE A 296 -3.30 -0.28 -17.98
C ILE A 296 -2.14 0.69 -18.16
N ALA A 297 -0.93 0.28 -17.77
CA ALA A 297 0.28 1.08 -17.91
C ALA A 297 0.60 1.40 -19.37
N GLU A 298 0.46 0.43 -20.29
CA GLU A 298 0.60 0.66 -21.73
C GLU A 298 -0.34 1.76 -22.22
N ARG A 299 -1.65 1.64 -21.93
CA ARG A 299 -2.65 2.63 -22.33
C ARG A 299 -2.43 4.01 -21.72
N VAL A 300 -1.94 4.06 -20.47
CA VAL A 300 -1.59 5.33 -19.83
C VAL A 300 -0.33 5.94 -20.47
N ARG A 301 0.71 5.14 -20.79
CA ARG A 301 1.89 5.64 -21.51
C ARG A 301 1.51 6.24 -22.87
N GLU A 302 0.62 5.57 -23.61
CA GLU A 302 0.08 6.09 -24.88
C GLU A 302 -0.63 7.43 -24.68
N ALA A 303 -1.56 7.51 -23.72
CA ALA A 303 -2.27 8.75 -23.44
C ALA A 303 -1.35 9.89 -22.96
N VAL A 304 -0.33 9.59 -22.15
CA VAL A 304 0.66 10.58 -21.71
C VAL A 304 1.53 11.04 -22.87
N ALA A 305 1.88 10.15 -23.81
CA ALA A 305 2.63 10.53 -25.01
C ALA A 305 1.82 11.46 -25.93
N GLU A 306 0.50 11.21 -26.07
CA GLU A 306 -0.40 12.12 -26.79
C GLU A 306 -0.50 13.50 -26.12
N ILE A 307 -0.53 13.53 -24.78
CA ILE A 307 -0.52 14.79 -24.02
C ILE A 307 0.81 15.54 -24.21
N ASP A 308 1.94 14.83 -24.15
CA ASP A 308 3.27 15.42 -24.34
C ASP A 308 3.43 15.99 -25.77
N GLU A 309 2.92 15.29 -26.79
CA GLU A 309 2.93 15.78 -28.19
C GLU A 309 2.02 17.00 -28.39
N ALA A 310 0.88 17.06 -27.70
CA ALA A 310 -0.06 18.18 -27.78
C ALA A 310 0.45 19.46 -27.08
N HIS A 311 1.40 19.35 -26.15
CA HIS A 311 1.89 20.44 -25.30
C HIS A 311 3.42 20.60 -25.40
N PRO A 312 3.95 21.13 -26.52
CA PRO A 312 5.39 21.29 -26.72
C PRO A 312 6.08 22.25 -25.73
N GLU A 313 5.32 23.05 -24.99
CA GLU A 313 5.77 23.90 -23.89
C GLU A 313 6.08 23.13 -22.58
N LEU A 314 5.68 21.87 -22.52
CA LEU A 314 5.92 20.96 -21.41
C LEU A 314 6.92 19.87 -21.82
N THR A 315 7.55 19.26 -20.82
CA THR A 315 8.28 18.00 -21.00
C THR A 315 7.84 17.04 -19.92
N ILE A 316 7.18 15.97 -20.31
CA ILE A 316 6.71 14.91 -19.43
C ILE A 316 7.68 13.74 -19.51
N ARG A 317 8.35 13.43 -18.40
CA ARG A 317 9.30 12.31 -18.33
C ARG A 317 8.82 11.27 -17.35
N GLN A 318 8.79 10.02 -17.79
CA GLN A 318 8.66 8.88 -16.90
C GLN A 318 9.91 8.79 -16.02
N VAL A 319 9.74 8.78 -14.71
CA VAL A 319 10.85 8.71 -13.74
C VAL A 319 10.84 7.40 -12.97
N THR A 320 9.67 6.84 -12.73
CA THR A 320 9.51 5.61 -11.96
C THR A 320 8.47 4.74 -12.63
N ALA A 321 8.76 3.45 -12.83
CA ALA A 321 7.77 2.47 -13.22
C ALA A 321 8.01 1.14 -12.50
N SER A 322 7.14 0.79 -11.56
CA SER A 322 7.15 -0.56 -10.96
C SER A 322 6.66 -1.61 -11.95
N VAL A 323 5.89 -1.20 -12.96
CA VAL A 323 5.32 -2.08 -14.00
C VAL A 323 6.39 -2.78 -14.83
N GLU A 324 7.55 -2.16 -15.06
CA GLU A 324 8.65 -2.77 -15.83
C GLU A 324 9.14 -4.05 -15.13
N GLN A 325 9.34 -3.97 -13.81
CA GLN A 325 9.71 -5.14 -12.99
C GLN A 325 8.63 -6.24 -13.04
N ILE A 326 7.35 -5.84 -13.05
CA ILE A 326 6.21 -6.78 -13.10
C ILE A 326 6.20 -7.53 -14.44
N GLU A 327 6.41 -6.79 -15.53
CA GLU A 327 6.48 -7.33 -16.88
C GLU A 327 7.67 -8.28 -17.05
N GLU A 328 8.86 -7.88 -16.60
CA GLU A 328 10.06 -8.72 -16.60
C GLU A 328 9.87 -9.99 -15.76
N SER A 329 9.28 -9.86 -14.56
CA SER A 329 9.01 -11.00 -13.68
C SER A 329 8.00 -11.98 -14.29
N TYR A 330 6.99 -11.45 -14.99
CA TYR A 330 6.01 -12.25 -15.72
C TYR A 330 6.67 -13.01 -16.88
N ILE A 331 7.47 -12.33 -17.72
CA ILE A 331 8.19 -12.95 -18.84
C ILE A 331 9.17 -14.00 -18.31
N ALA A 332 9.98 -13.68 -17.31
CA ALA A 332 10.93 -14.61 -16.70
C ALA A 332 10.24 -15.84 -16.10
N SER A 333 9.07 -15.67 -15.50
CA SER A 333 8.27 -16.78 -14.97
C SER A 333 7.73 -17.68 -16.09
N LEU A 334 7.28 -17.11 -17.22
CA LEU A 334 6.87 -17.88 -18.39
C LEU A 334 8.05 -18.60 -19.06
N GLU A 335 9.21 -17.95 -19.14
CA GLU A 335 10.44 -18.57 -19.65
C GLU A 335 10.86 -19.74 -18.77
N ALA A 336 10.84 -19.57 -17.45
CA ALA A 336 11.15 -20.65 -16.50
C ALA A 336 10.14 -21.81 -16.59
N LEU A 337 8.85 -21.50 -16.74
CA LEU A 337 7.78 -22.48 -16.98
C LEU A 337 8.04 -23.28 -18.26
N LEU A 338 8.36 -22.60 -19.37
CA LEU A 338 8.65 -23.22 -20.66
C LEU A 338 9.93 -24.05 -20.60
N LEU A 339 10.98 -23.53 -19.98
CA LEU A 339 12.24 -24.24 -19.78
C LEU A 339 12.04 -25.50 -18.94
N GLY A 340 11.27 -25.40 -17.85
CA GLY A 340 10.90 -26.53 -17.01
C GLY A 340 10.13 -27.60 -17.78
N ALA A 341 9.16 -27.20 -18.62
CA ALA A 341 8.43 -28.12 -19.48
C ALA A 341 9.34 -28.82 -20.51
N VAL A 342 10.22 -28.07 -21.18
CA VAL A 342 11.19 -28.62 -22.15
C VAL A 342 12.15 -29.60 -21.46
N LEU A 343 12.69 -29.23 -20.30
CA LEU A 343 13.57 -30.11 -19.52
C LEU A 343 12.85 -31.39 -19.08
N ALA A 344 11.59 -31.29 -18.64
CA ALA A 344 10.78 -32.46 -18.30
C ALA A 344 10.63 -33.41 -19.50
N VAL A 345 10.33 -32.87 -20.69
CA VAL A 345 10.23 -33.66 -21.93
C VAL A 345 11.56 -34.32 -22.30
N VAL A 346 12.69 -33.60 -22.16
CA VAL A 346 14.04 -34.16 -22.40
C VAL A 346 14.35 -35.30 -21.45
N VAL A 347 14.03 -35.14 -20.15
CA VAL A 347 14.24 -36.19 -19.14
C VAL A 347 13.38 -37.42 -19.46
N VAL A 348 12.11 -37.22 -19.80
CA VAL A 348 11.21 -38.31 -20.24
C VAL A 348 11.77 -39.04 -21.46
N PHE A 349 12.30 -38.31 -22.44
CA PHE A 349 12.92 -38.89 -23.62
C PHE A 349 14.11 -39.78 -23.27
N ILE A 350 14.96 -39.33 -22.34
CA ILE A 350 16.13 -40.10 -21.88
C ILE A 350 15.70 -41.39 -21.18
N PHE A 351 14.64 -41.35 -20.37
CA PHE A 351 14.13 -42.52 -19.65
C PHE A 351 13.40 -43.51 -20.57
N LEU A 352 12.48 -43.03 -21.40
CA LEU A 352 11.64 -43.89 -22.25
C LEU A 352 12.36 -44.34 -23.54
N ARG A 353 13.34 -43.57 -24.03
CA ARG A 353 14.09 -43.79 -25.29
C ARG A 353 13.20 -44.04 -26.52
N ASP A 354 11.92 -43.67 -26.44
CA ASP A 354 10.92 -43.80 -27.51
C ASP A 354 10.29 -42.43 -27.76
N TRP A 355 10.46 -41.92 -28.98
CA TRP A 355 9.99 -40.58 -29.35
C TRP A 355 8.46 -40.47 -29.36
N ARG A 356 7.72 -41.57 -29.59
CA ARG A 356 6.24 -41.58 -29.60
C ARG A 356 5.72 -41.56 -28.18
N ALA A 357 6.30 -42.37 -27.30
CA ALA A 357 5.99 -42.35 -25.87
C ALA A 357 6.25 -40.96 -25.28
N THR A 358 7.41 -40.39 -25.64
CA THR A 358 7.78 -39.00 -25.27
C THR A 358 6.80 -37.98 -25.82
N LEU A 359 6.36 -38.09 -27.07
CA LEU A 359 5.39 -37.15 -27.66
C LEU A 359 4.05 -37.17 -26.92
N ILE A 360 3.58 -38.35 -26.49
CA ILE A 360 2.33 -38.48 -25.73
C ILE A 360 2.48 -37.76 -24.39
N THR A 361 3.55 -38.04 -23.66
CA THR A 361 3.85 -37.39 -22.37
C THR A 361 4.08 -35.87 -22.54
N ALA A 362 4.73 -35.43 -23.61
CA ALA A 362 4.92 -34.02 -23.91
C ALA A 362 3.61 -33.30 -24.24
N THR A 363 2.65 -33.99 -24.86
CA THR A 363 1.31 -33.46 -25.14
C THR A 363 0.47 -33.37 -23.86
N ALA A 364 0.73 -34.22 -22.86
CA ALA A 364 0.01 -34.19 -21.60
C ALA A 364 0.19 -32.86 -20.86
N ILE A 365 1.41 -32.27 -20.88
CA ILE A 365 1.74 -30.99 -20.21
C ILE A 365 0.81 -29.84 -20.65
N PRO A 366 0.75 -29.44 -21.94
CA PRO A 366 -0.10 -28.34 -22.36
C PRO A 366 -1.60 -28.68 -22.21
N MET A 367 -1.97 -29.96 -22.39
CA MET A 367 -3.37 -30.40 -22.26
C MET A 367 -3.88 -30.41 -20.82
N SER A 368 -3.00 -30.43 -19.82
CA SER A 368 -3.37 -30.26 -18.41
C SER A 368 -3.24 -28.79 -17.97
N LEU A 369 -2.25 -28.06 -18.48
CA LEU A 369 -1.96 -26.71 -18.04
C LEU A 369 -2.93 -25.67 -18.63
N ILE A 370 -3.15 -25.67 -19.94
CA ILE A 370 -3.97 -24.66 -20.62
C ILE A 370 -5.41 -24.63 -20.08
N PRO A 371 -6.11 -25.76 -19.87
CA PRO A 371 -7.45 -25.76 -19.30
C PRO A 371 -7.53 -25.20 -17.87
N THR A 372 -6.40 -25.14 -17.16
CA THR A 372 -6.36 -24.55 -15.81
C THR A 372 -6.81 -23.09 -15.83
N PHE A 373 -6.43 -22.33 -16.87
CA PHE A 373 -6.83 -20.93 -17.02
C PHE A 373 -8.35 -20.74 -17.19
N LEU A 374 -9.04 -21.73 -17.77
CA LEU A 374 -10.50 -21.72 -17.93
C LEU A 374 -11.24 -21.70 -16.59
N VAL A 375 -10.62 -22.23 -15.53
CA VAL A 375 -11.19 -22.25 -14.18
C VAL A 375 -10.68 -21.07 -13.35
N LEU A 376 -9.43 -20.66 -13.53
CA LEU A 376 -8.83 -19.56 -12.76
C LEU A 376 -9.44 -18.19 -13.10
N GLU A 377 -9.74 -17.93 -14.37
CA GLU A 377 -10.29 -16.65 -14.83
C GLU A 377 -11.66 -16.30 -14.21
N PRO A 378 -12.68 -17.18 -14.22
CA PRO A 378 -13.98 -16.88 -13.59
C PRO A 378 -13.90 -16.82 -12.06
N LEU A 379 -12.87 -17.40 -11.44
CA LEU A 379 -12.57 -17.26 -10.01
C LEU A 379 -11.83 -15.95 -9.69
N GLY A 380 -11.68 -15.05 -10.67
CA GLY A 380 -11.06 -13.75 -10.51
C GLY A 380 -9.56 -13.80 -10.25
N GLN A 381 -8.88 -14.92 -10.52
CA GLN A 381 -7.44 -15.03 -10.29
C GLN A 381 -6.65 -14.29 -11.36
N SER A 382 -5.58 -13.62 -10.97
CA SER A 382 -4.61 -12.98 -11.87
C SER A 382 -3.44 -13.91 -12.18
N LEU A 383 -2.76 -13.68 -13.30
CA LEU A 383 -1.42 -14.20 -13.57
C LEU A 383 -0.42 -13.35 -12.77
N ASN A 384 0.00 -13.90 -11.63
CA ASN A 384 0.95 -13.28 -10.72
C ASN A 384 2.09 -14.25 -10.36
N GLY A 385 3.14 -13.74 -9.72
CA GLY A 385 4.34 -14.52 -9.40
C GLY A 385 4.05 -15.82 -8.63
N ILE A 386 3.07 -15.80 -7.72
CA ILE A 386 2.70 -16.97 -6.91
C ILE A 386 1.90 -18.00 -7.72
N SER A 387 0.95 -17.55 -8.54
CA SER A 387 0.20 -18.44 -9.43
C SER A 387 1.11 -19.10 -10.48
N LEU A 388 2.07 -18.36 -11.04
CA LEU A 388 3.04 -18.88 -12.00
C LEU A 388 4.05 -19.83 -11.35
N LEU A 389 4.46 -19.54 -10.10
CA LEU A 389 5.28 -20.45 -9.31
C LEU A 389 4.53 -21.77 -9.05
N ALA A 390 3.24 -21.71 -8.70
CA ALA A 390 2.41 -22.90 -8.52
C ALA A 390 2.37 -23.74 -9.81
N LEU A 391 2.07 -23.10 -10.94
CA LEU A 391 2.01 -23.76 -12.25
C LEU A 391 3.36 -24.35 -12.68
N SER A 392 4.47 -23.66 -12.38
CA SER A 392 5.82 -24.14 -12.66
C SER A 392 6.20 -25.34 -11.81
N LEU A 393 5.88 -25.31 -10.50
CA LEU A 393 6.05 -26.45 -9.61
C LEU A 393 5.22 -27.65 -10.06
N THR A 394 3.97 -27.41 -10.50
CA THR A 394 3.10 -28.51 -10.90
C THR A 394 3.51 -29.17 -12.21
N ILE A 395 4.36 -28.57 -13.07
CA ILE A 395 4.86 -29.25 -14.29
C ILE A 395 5.45 -30.63 -13.97
N GLY A 396 6.25 -30.75 -12.91
CA GLY A 396 6.82 -32.04 -12.54
C GLY A 396 5.75 -33.06 -12.16
N ILE A 397 4.72 -32.62 -11.44
CA ILE A 397 3.60 -33.44 -10.98
C ILE A 397 2.66 -33.82 -12.15
N LEU A 398 2.39 -32.87 -13.04
CA LEU A 398 1.50 -32.99 -14.19
C LEU A 398 1.95 -34.12 -15.14
N VAL A 399 3.25 -34.34 -15.24
CA VAL A 399 3.86 -35.32 -16.14
C VAL A 399 3.94 -36.71 -15.51
N ASP A 400 4.02 -36.80 -14.19
CA ASP A 400 4.25 -38.05 -13.46
C ASP A 400 3.15 -39.09 -13.74
N ASP A 401 1.88 -38.69 -13.63
CA ASP A 401 0.74 -39.57 -13.91
C ASP A 401 0.79 -40.14 -15.35
N ALA A 402 1.16 -39.31 -16.32
CA ALA A 402 1.28 -39.71 -17.71
C ALA A 402 2.49 -40.63 -17.95
N ILE A 403 3.62 -40.41 -17.26
CA ILE A 403 4.80 -41.29 -17.34
C ILE A 403 4.44 -42.68 -16.81
N VAL A 404 3.88 -42.76 -15.60
CA VAL A 404 3.54 -44.04 -14.95
C VAL A 404 2.57 -44.84 -15.80
N GLU A 405 1.57 -44.17 -16.41
CA GLU A 405 0.61 -44.83 -17.28
C GLU A 405 1.26 -45.31 -18.59
N ILE A 406 2.07 -44.48 -19.26
CA ILE A 406 2.79 -44.87 -20.48
C ILE A 406 3.78 -46.01 -20.21
N GLU A 407 4.52 -45.96 -19.11
CA GLU A 407 5.45 -47.03 -18.71
C GLU A 407 4.70 -48.35 -18.53
N ASN A 408 3.54 -48.33 -17.86
CA ASN A 408 2.77 -49.55 -17.68
C ASN A 408 2.20 -50.10 -19.00
N ILE A 409 1.75 -49.22 -19.90
CA ILE A 409 1.28 -49.61 -21.24
C ILE A 409 2.43 -50.25 -22.02
N VAL A 410 3.62 -49.63 -22.02
CA VAL A 410 4.82 -50.15 -22.69
C VAL A 410 5.22 -51.51 -22.09
N ARG A 411 5.16 -51.68 -20.76
CA ARG A 411 5.38 -52.97 -20.08
C ARG A 411 4.42 -54.06 -20.57
N HIS A 412 3.14 -53.75 -20.74
CA HIS A 412 2.15 -54.68 -21.29
C HIS A 412 2.41 -55.01 -22.76
N MET A 413 2.86 -54.03 -23.55
CA MET A 413 3.25 -54.24 -24.95
C MET A 413 4.49 -55.12 -25.08
N ARG A 414 5.45 -55.04 -24.14
CA ARG A 414 6.63 -55.93 -24.08
C ARG A 414 6.24 -57.41 -23.88
N ASN A 415 5.14 -57.66 -23.17
CA ASN A 415 4.56 -59.01 -23.00
C ASN A 415 3.84 -59.55 -24.25
N GLY A 416 3.99 -58.90 -25.41
CA GLY A 416 3.46 -59.34 -26.71
C GLY A 416 2.04 -58.87 -27.03
N LYS A 417 1.44 -58.00 -26.20
CA LYS A 417 0.10 -57.44 -26.43
C LYS A 417 0.12 -56.33 -27.48
N SER A 418 -0.95 -56.18 -28.25
CA SER A 418 -1.10 -55.05 -29.18
C SER A 418 -1.27 -53.73 -28.42
N PRO A 419 -0.88 -52.57 -28.97
CA PRO A 419 -0.99 -51.26 -28.30
C PRO A 419 -2.40 -50.97 -27.77
N TYR A 420 -3.43 -51.34 -28.55
CA TYR A 420 -4.83 -51.16 -28.17
C TYR A 420 -5.23 -52.00 -26.95
N ALA A 421 -4.89 -53.30 -26.95
CA ALA A 421 -5.20 -54.20 -25.84
C ALA A 421 -4.35 -53.87 -24.59
N ALA A 422 -3.07 -53.56 -24.78
CA ALA A 422 -2.16 -53.15 -23.72
C ALA A 422 -2.65 -51.87 -23.03
N SER A 423 -3.09 -50.87 -23.79
CA SER A 423 -3.61 -49.60 -23.23
C SER A 423 -4.87 -49.79 -22.41
N MET A 424 -5.76 -50.71 -22.82
CA MET A 424 -7.00 -50.97 -22.11
C MET A 424 -6.77 -51.68 -20.76
N GLU A 425 -5.87 -52.66 -20.74
CA GLU A 425 -5.58 -53.45 -19.53
C GLU A 425 -4.66 -52.71 -18.55
N ALA A 426 -3.65 -52.01 -19.06
CA ALA A 426 -2.73 -51.22 -18.24
C ALA A 426 -3.44 -50.03 -17.55
N ALA A 427 -4.38 -49.38 -18.25
CA ALA A 427 -5.19 -48.31 -17.68
C ALA A 427 -6.17 -48.81 -16.60
N ASP A 428 -6.62 -50.06 -16.66
CA ASP A 428 -7.47 -50.66 -15.62
C ASP A 428 -6.68 -51.10 -14.38
N GLU A 429 -5.41 -51.51 -14.56
CA GLU A 429 -4.53 -51.97 -13.47
C GLU A 429 -4.13 -50.84 -12.52
N ILE A 430 -3.64 -49.71 -13.05
CA ILE A 430 -3.07 -48.61 -12.23
C ILE A 430 -4.08 -47.47 -12.02
N GLY A 431 -5.24 -47.51 -12.68
CA GLY A 431 -6.20 -46.41 -12.66
C GLY A 431 -6.66 -45.96 -11.27
N LEU A 432 -6.79 -46.87 -10.29
CA LEU A 432 -7.12 -46.48 -8.91
C LEU A 432 -5.93 -45.85 -8.18
N ALA A 433 -4.71 -46.33 -8.45
CA ALA A 433 -3.50 -45.82 -7.82
C ALA A 433 -3.23 -44.38 -8.25
N VAL A 434 -3.32 -44.07 -9.56
CA VAL A 434 -3.15 -42.70 -10.08
C VAL A 434 -4.20 -41.76 -9.48
N VAL A 435 -5.49 -42.15 -9.46
CA VAL A 435 -6.54 -41.32 -8.85
C VAL A 435 -6.25 -41.08 -7.36
N ALA A 436 -5.81 -42.10 -6.63
CA ALA A 436 -5.50 -41.97 -5.21
C ALA A 436 -4.30 -41.04 -4.98
N THR A 437 -3.20 -41.18 -5.73
CA THR A 437 -2.02 -40.32 -5.60
C THR A 437 -2.34 -38.87 -5.94
N THR A 438 -3.05 -38.61 -7.04
CA THR A 438 -3.51 -37.26 -7.39
C THR A 438 -4.43 -36.69 -6.30
N ALA A 439 -5.40 -37.47 -5.80
CA ALA A 439 -6.31 -37.03 -4.75
C ALA A 439 -5.56 -36.71 -3.45
N THR A 440 -4.53 -37.48 -3.10
CA THR A 440 -3.62 -37.18 -1.98
C THR A 440 -2.91 -35.85 -2.19
N ILE A 441 -2.41 -35.55 -3.39
CA ILE A 441 -1.78 -34.25 -3.70
C ILE A 441 -2.79 -33.10 -3.52
N ILE A 442 -4.01 -33.26 -4.02
CA ILE A 442 -5.08 -32.27 -3.83
C ILE A 442 -5.42 -32.13 -2.34
N ALA A 443 -5.48 -33.22 -1.58
CA ALA A 443 -5.73 -33.22 -0.14
C ALA A 443 -4.64 -32.49 0.66
N VAL A 444 -3.38 -32.46 0.18
CA VAL A 444 -2.31 -31.64 0.77
C VAL A 444 -2.50 -30.17 0.49
N PHE A 445 -2.76 -29.81 -0.77
CA PHE A 445 -2.71 -28.42 -1.20
C PHE A 445 -4.03 -27.68 -0.99
N ALA A 446 -5.18 -28.35 -1.04
CA ALA A 446 -6.49 -27.71 -0.87
C ALA A 446 -6.66 -27.02 0.50
N PRO A 447 -6.27 -27.60 1.65
CA PRO A 447 -6.34 -26.91 2.94
C PRO A 447 -5.48 -25.64 3.00
N VAL A 448 -4.39 -25.57 2.23
CA VAL A 448 -3.50 -24.41 2.21
C VAL A 448 -4.19 -23.18 1.63
N GLY A 449 -5.11 -23.36 0.68
CA GLY A 449 -5.93 -22.27 0.15
C GLY A 449 -7.03 -21.77 1.08
N ALA A 450 -7.28 -22.46 2.20
CA ALA A 450 -8.29 -22.11 3.21
C ALA A 450 -7.69 -21.50 4.48
N MET A 451 -6.40 -21.17 4.48
CA MET A 451 -5.76 -20.49 5.60
C MET A 451 -6.38 -19.10 5.82
N PRO A 452 -6.56 -18.69 7.09
CA PRO A 452 -6.96 -17.31 7.41
C PRO A 452 -5.79 -16.33 7.20
N GLY A 453 -6.07 -15.04 7.35
CA GLY A 453 -5.06 -13.99 7.30
C GLY A 453 -4.64 -13.61 5.88
N ILE A 454 -3.77 -12.60 5.80
CA ILE A 454 -3.27 -12.05 4.53
C ILE A 454 -2.56 -13.14 3.73
N ILE A 455 -1.79 -13.97 4.42
CA ILE A 455 -0.98 -15.04 3.84
C ILE A 455 -1.87 -16.11 3.22
N GLY A 456 -3.02 -16.40 3.81
CA GLY A 456 -4.01 -17.29 3.22
C GLY A 456 -4.50 -16.83 1.85
N GLN A 457 -4.61 -15.53 1.61
CA GLN A 457 -4.99 -14.99 0.30
C GLN A 457 -3.88 -15.22 -0.75
N PHE A 458 -2.62 -15.09 -0.35
CA PHE A 458 -1.48 -15.44 -1.21
C PHE A 458 -1.46 -16.93 -1.54
N PHE A 459 -1.60 -17.80 -0.54
CA PHE A 459 -1.62 -19.25 -0.73
C PHE A 459 -2.90 -19.79 -1.38
N LYS A 460 -4.02 -19.04 -1.35
CA LYS A 460 -5.23 -19.37 -2.10
C LYS A 460 -4.99 -19.37 -3.61
N ALA A 461 -4.31 -18.35 -4.14
CA ALA A 461 -3.92 -18.32 -5.54
C ALA A 461 -3.01 -19.50 -5.91
N PHE A 462 -2.05 -19.81 -5.05
CA PHE A 462 -1.16 -20.97 -5.20
C PHE A 462 -1.93 -22.30 -5.21
N ALA A 463 -2.76 -22.54 -4.19
CA ALA A 463 -3.50 -23.78 -4.01
C ALA A 463 -4.51 -24.01 -5.13
N LEU A 464 -5.21 -22.96 -5.59
CA LEU A 464 -6.13 -23.06 -6.72
C LEU A 464 -5.40 -23.44 -8.01
N ALA A 465 -4.30 -22.75 -8.34
CA ALA A 465 -3.52 -23.06 -9.52
C ALA A 465 -2.95 -24.49 -9.48
N ALA A 466 -2.41 -24.91 -8.34
CA ALA A 466 -1.87 -26.26 -8.16
C ALA A 466 -2.96 -27.34 -8.22
N CYS A 467 -4.04 -27.22 -7.44
CA CYS A 467 -5.09 -28.23 -7.37
C CYS A 467 -5.85 -28.37 -8.70
N VAL A 468 -6.14 -27.25 -9.38
CA VAL A 468 -6.85 -27.29 -10.67
C VAL A 468 -5.96 -27.90 -11.75
N SER A 469 -4.67 -27.52 -11.82
CA SER A 469 -3.75 -28.12 -12.80
C SER A 469 -3.58 -29.61 -12.58
N VAL A 470 -3.39 -30.05 -11.34
CA VAL A 470 -3.32 -31.47 -10.95
C VAL A 470 -4.64 -32.22 -11.21
N ALA A 471 -5.79 -31.57 -11.02
CA ALA A 471 -7.08 -32.17 -11.39
C ALA A 471 -7.17 -32.40 -12.91
N PHE A 472 -6.71 -31.45 -13.73
CA PHE A 472 -6.63 -31.63 -15.18
C PHE A 472 -5.57 -32.66 -15.60
N SER A 473 -4.44 -32.81 -14.87
CA SER A 473 -3.48 -33.89 -15.14
C SER A 473 -4.12 -35.26 -15.00
N LEU A 474 -4.93 -35.46 -13.96
CA LEU A 474 -5.67 -36.70 -13.77
C LEU A 474 -6.68 -36.94 -14.89
N VAL A 475 -7.38 -35.91 -15.35
CA VAL A 475 -8.29 -36.02 -16.51
C VAL A 475 -7.51 -36.44 -17.76
N VAL A 476 -6.36 -35.82 -18.02
CA VAL A 476 -5.48 -36.14 -19.14
C VAL A 476 -4.97 -37.57 -19.05
N ALA A 477 -4.40 -37.97 -17.92
CA ALA A 477 -3.94 -39.33 -17.67
C ALA A 477 -5.09 -40.31 -17.91
N ARG A 478 -6.24 -40.16 -17.25
CA ARG A 478 -7.32 -41.14 -17.37
C ARG A 478 -8.03 -41.18 -18.71
N THR A 479 -7.87 -40.19 -19.59
CA THR A 479 -8.63 -40.12 -20.85
C THR A 479 -7.75 -40.02 -22.09
N LEU A 480 -6.92 -38.98 -22.19
CA LEU A 480 -6.15 -38.65 -23.38
C LEU A 480 -4.92 -39.54 -23.52
N THR A 481 -4.20 -39.81 -22.43
CA THR A 481 -2.94 -40.56 -22.46
C THR A 481 -3.14 -42.01 -22.97
N PRO A 482 -4.06 -42.84 -22.41
CA PRO A 482 -4.38 -44.17 -22.94
C PRO A 482 -4.92 -44.15 -24.36
N LEU A 483 -5.71 -43.12 -24.70
CA LEU A 483 -6.23 -42.97 -26.05
C LEU A 483 -5.10 -42.76 -27.05
N MET A 484 -4.21 -41.79 -26.79
CA MET A 484 -3.06 -41.55 -27.66
C MET A 484 -2.14 -42.77 -27.69
N ALA A 485 -1.93 -43.44 -26.56
CA ALA A 485 -1.12 -44.66 -26.48
C ALA A 485 -1.68 -45.79 -27.37
N ALA A 486 -2.99 -46.02 -27.35
CA ALA A 486 -3.64 -47.08 -28.12
C ALA A 486 -3.50 -46.91 -29.64
N TYR A 487 -3.44 -45.67 -30.13
CA TYR A 487 -3.41 -45.35 -31.56
C TYR A 487 -2.03 -44.93 -32.10
N LEU A 488 -1.17 -44.32 -31.28
CA LEU A 488 0.14 -43.81 -31.70
C LEU A 488 1.31 -44.76 -31.37
N LEU A 489 1.25 -45.53 -30.27
CA LEU A 489 2.36 -46.43 -29.92
C LEU A 489 2.50 -47.57 -30.92
N LYS A 490 3.75 -47.98 -31.16
CA LYS A 490 4.09 -49.11 -32.03
C LYS A 490 4.99 -50.07 -31.27
N HIS A 491 4.79 -51.36 -31.49
CA HIS A 491 5.58 -52.39 -30.87
C HIS A 491 7.03 -52.34 -31.38
N HIS A 492 7.97 -52.08 -30.48
CA HIS A 492 9.40 -52.24 -30.71
C HIS A 492 9.92 -53.35 -29.78
N LYS A 493 10.62 -54.35 -30.32
CA LYS A 493 11.38 -55.30 -29.51
C LYS A 493 12.59 -54.57 -28.94
N HIS A 494 12.53 -54.22 -27.66
CA HIS A 494 13.66 -53.70 -26.91
C HIS A 494 14.07 -54.78 -25.89
N GLU A 495 15.31 -55.25 -25.97
CA GLU A 495 15.92 -56.05 -24.91
C GLU A 495 16.51 -55.06 -23.91
N ASP A 496 15.91 -54.94 -22.72
CA ASP A 496 16.47 -54.11 -21.67
C ASP A 496 17.67 -54.83 -21.06
N ALA A 497 18.86 -54.27 -21.24
CA ALA A 497 20.03 -54.65 -20.47
C ALA A 497 19.92 -54.01 -19.07
N ASP A 498 20.24 -54.77 -18.02
CA ASP A 498 20.28 -54.23 -16.67
C ASP A 498 21.23 -53.02 -16.63
N PRO A 499 20.76 -51.85 -16.12
CA PRO A 499 21.61 -50.69 -15.99
C PRO A 499 22.83 -50.98 -15.12
N PHE A 500 23.96 -50.30 -15.38
CA PHE A 500 25.21 -50.50 -14.65
C PHE A 500 25.08 -50.33 -13.12
N TRP A 501 24.08 -49.56 -12.66
CA TRP A 501 23.80 -49.29 -11.24
C TRP A 501 22.91 -50.35 -10.58
N MET A 502 22.26 -51.23 -11.35
CA MET A 502 21.32 -52.25 -10.85
C MET A 502 22.00 -53.20 -9.86
N SER A 503 23.24 -53.63 -10.16
CA SER A 503 24.01 -54.51 -9.26
C SER A 503 24.32 -53.86 -7.91
N GLY A 504 24.57 -52.54 -7.90
CA GLY A 504 24.79 -51.77 -6.67
C GLY A 504 23.50 -51.61 -5.87
N TYR A 505 22.41 -51.27 -6.55
CA TYR A 505 21.07 -51.17 -5.97
C TYR A 505 20.64 -52.49 -5.33
N LEU A 506 20.75 -53.63 -6.03
CA LEU A 506 20.37 -54.94 -5.50
C LEU A 506 21.19 -55.36 -4.28
N LYS A 507 22.50 -55.03 -4.24
CA LYS A 507 23.34 -55.25 -3.05
C LYS A 507 22.87 -54.40 -1.86
N ALA A 508 22.59 -53.12 -2.09
CA ALA A 508 22.09 -52.22 -1.06
C ALA A 508 20.71 -52.66 -0.55
N LEU A 509 19.81 -53.06 -1.46
CA LEU A 509 18.48 -53.58 -1.15
C LEU A 509 18.57 -54.87 -0.32
N GLY A 510 19.41 -55.82 -0.73
CA GLY A 510 19.64 -57.06 0.01
C GLY A 510 20.17 -56.80 1.42
N TRP A 511 21.10 -55.85 1.57
CA TRP A 511 21.60 -55.42 2.88
C TRP A 511 20.50 -54.77 3.73
N SER A 512 19.69 -53.89 3.14
CA SER A 512 18.60 -53.19 3.82
C SER A 512 17.51 -54.15 4.32
N LEU A 513 17.12 -55.12 3.49
CA LEU A 513 16.14 -56.15 3.85
C LEU A 513 16.69 -57.07 4.97
N GLY A 514 17.98 -57.40 4.92
CA GLY A 514 18.66 -58.18 5.95
C GLY A 514 18.86 -57.44 7.28
N ASN A 515 18.87 -56.10 7.27
CA ASN A 515 19.15 -55.25 8.43
C ASN A 515 18.01 -54.25 8.74
N ARG A 516 16.74 -54.65 8.55
CA ARG A 516 15.55 -53.78 8.66
C ARG A 516 15.51 -52.85 9.89
N TRP A 517 15.91 -53.34 11.06
CA TRP A 517 15.94 -52.53 12.30
C TRP A 517 17.08 -51.51 12.32
N LYS A 518 18.24 -51.81 11.72
CA LYS A 518 19.33 -50.84 11.57
C LYS A 518 18.93 -49.75 10.58
N VAL A 519 18.27 -50.11 9.48
CA VAL A 519 17.74 -49.15 8.50
C VAL A 519 16.70 -48.23 9.14
N PHE A 520 15.77 -48.80 9.93
CA PHE A 520 14.81 -48.00 10.70
C PHE A 520 15.51 -47.04 11.67
N LEU A 521 16.47 -47.52 12.46
CA LEU A 521 17.24 -46.70 13.39
C LEU A 521 18.00 -45.57 12.68
N ILE A 522 18.67 -45.88 11.56
CA ILE A 522 19.38 -44.89 10.75
C ILE A 522 18.39 -43.84 10.22
N GLY A 523 17.23 -44.28 9.69
CA GLY A 523 16.18 -43.38 9.23
C GLY A 523 15.63 -42.48 10.34
N THR A 524 15.37 -43.02 11.52
CA THR A 524 14.92 -42.24 12.68
C THR A 524 15.99 -41.26 13.17
N LEU A 525 17.26 -41.68 13.23
CA LEU A 525 18.36 -40.79 13.60
C LEU A 525 18.58 -39.67 12.59
N LEU A 526 18.47 -39.97 11.29
CA LEU A 526 18.50 -38.96 10.23
C LEU A 526 17.31 -38.00 10.36
N PHE A 527 16.10 -38.51 10.62
CA PHE A 527 14.93 -37.67 10.83
C PHE A 527 15.07 -36.73 12.04
N ILE A 528 15.54 -37.25 13.18
CA ILE A 528 15.84 -36.44 14.37
C ILE A 528 16.95 -35.43 14.06
N GLY A 529 18.01 -35.85 13.36
CA GLY A 529 19.10 -34.99 12.92
C GLY A 529 18.63 -33.83 12.03
N CYS A 530 17.74 -34.11 11.08
CA CYS A 530 17.07 -33.11 10.26
C CYS A 530 16.21 -32.16 11.12
N GLY A 531 15.47 -32.68 12.09
CA GLY A 531 14.69 -31.86 13.03
C GLY A 531 15.57 -30.91 13.84
N VAL A 532 16.70 -31.38 14.36
CA VAL A 532 17.68 -30.54 15.07
C VAL A 532 18.29 -29.49 14.12
N LEU A 533 18.60 -29.84 12.87
CA LEU A 533 19.09 -28.88 11.88
C LEU A 533 18.03 -27.82 11.54
N ALA A 534 16.76 -28.21 11.42
CA ALA A 534 15.67 -27.30 11.13
C ALA A 534 15.51 -26.21 12.20
N THR A 535 15.71 -26.53 13.48
CA THR A 535 15.67 -25.52 14.58
C THR A 535 16.78 -24.47 14.49
N ARG A 536 17.80 -24.67 13.64
CA ARG A 536 18.88 -23.69 13.42
C ARG A 536 18.70 -22.87 12.15
N VAL A 537 17.68 -23.13 11.34
CA VAL A 537 17.40 -22.35 10.14
C VAL A 537 16.63 -21.10 10.58
N PRO A 538 17.18 -19.89 10.42
CA PRO A 538 16.46 -18.70 10.82
C PRO A 538 15.28 -18.45 9.86
N PHE A 539 14.13 -18.12 10.43
CA PHE A 539 12.93 -17.81 9.67
C PHE A 539 12.92 -16.35 9.19
N GLU A 540 12.44 -16.12 7.97
CA GLU A 540 12.26 -14.80 7.37
C GLU A 540 10.92 -14.80 6.61
N PHE A 541 10.15 -13.72 6.75
CA PHE A 541 8.81 -13.63 6.17
C PHE A 541 8.87 -13.45 4.64
N LEU A 542 9.63 -12.45 4.19
CA LEU A 542 9.95 -12.18 2.80
C LEU A 542 11.43 -11.80 2.72
N ALA A 543 12.16 -12.40 1.77
CA ALA A 543 13.54 -12.02 1.53
C ALA A 543 13.58 -10.66 0.84
N SER A 544 14.45 -9.76 1.31
CA SER A 544 14.63 -8.46 0.65
C SER A 544 15.19 -8.66 -0.77
N GLY A 545 14.38 -8.37 -1.79
CA GLY A 545 14.79 -8.39 -3.19
C GLY A 545 15.69 -7.21 -3.54
N ASP A 546 16.46 -7.35 -4.62
CA ASP A 546 17.15 -6.21 -5.24
C ASP A 546 16.33 -5.77 -6.46
N VAL A 547 15.63 -4.66 -6.31
CA VAL A 547 14.70 -4.11 -7.30
C VAL A 547 15.29 -2.92 -8.06
N GLY A 548 16.61 -2.71 -7.96
CA GLY A 548 17.30 -1.60 -8.63
C GLY A 548 16.94 -0.22 -8.08
N ARG A 549 16.41 -0.14 -6.86
CA ARG A 549 15.99 1.15 -6.28
C ARG A 549 16.19 1.20 -4.78
N ALA A 550 17.03 2.13 -4.31
CA ALA A 550 17.22 2.37 -2.88
C ALA A 550 16.30 3.50 -2.40
N GLY A 551 15.40 3.18 -1.48
CA GLY A 551 14.60 4.17 -0.76
C GLY A 551 15.27 4.62 0.54
N PHE A 552 15.06 5.88 0.91
CA PHE A 552 15.56 6.49 2.14
C PHE A 552 14.48 7.36 2.78
N SER A 553 14.31 7.24 4.09
CA SER A 553 13.45 8.13 4.88
C SER A 553 14.31 9.18 5.57
N VAL A 554 13.84 10.43 5.58
CA VAL A 554 14.50 11.57 6.22
C VAL A 554 13.49 12.23 7.15
N GLU A 555 13.83 12.33 8.43
CA GLU A 555 13.01 12.93 9.46
C GLU A 555 13.84 13.95 10.26
N LEU A 556 13.41 15.21 10.25
CA LEU A 556 13.96 16.26 11.11
C LEU A 556 13.13 16.37 12.40
N PRO A 557 13.70 16.93 13.48
CA PRO A 557 13.00 17.21 14.73
C PRO A 557 11.69 17.98 14.51
N PRO A 558 10.66 17.73 15.34
CA PRO A 558 9.43 18.50 15.30
C PRO A 558 9.69 20.01 15.39
N GLY A 559 9.01 20.77 14.53
CA GLY A 559 9.19 22.22 14.40
C GLY A 559 10.14 22.66 13.29
N ALA A 560 10.82 21.72 12.61
CA ALA A 560 11.57 22.06 11.40
C ALA A 560 10.65 22.55 10.27
N THR A 561 11.12 23.51 9.49
CA THR A 561 10.37 24.07 8.35
C THR A 561 10.58 23.22 7.09
N LEU A 562 9.66 23.32 6.12
CA LEU A 562 9.80 22.64 4.83
C LEU A 562 11.13 22.97 4.14
N ALA A 563 11.58 24.22 4.24
CA ALA A 563 12.85 24.68 3.69
C ALA A 563 14.08 24.05 4.36
N GLN A 564 14.02 23.78 5.67
CA GLN A 564 15.11 23.10 6.39
C GLN A 564 15.18 21.62 5.98
N THR A 565 14.03 20.95 5.87
CA THR A 565 13.95 19.58 5.36
C THR A 565 14.50 19.50 3.94
N ASP A 566 14.12 20.44 3.08
CA ASP A 566 14.60 20.53 1.71
C ASP A 566 16.12 20.69 1.62
N ALA A 567 16.72 21.55 2.47
CA ALA A 567 18.17 21.73 2.50
C ALA A 567 18.93 20.42 2.83
N VAL A 568 18.39 19.59 3.74
CA VAL A 568 18.95 18.28 4.06
C VAL A 568 18.78 17.32 2.88
N VAL A 569 17.61 17.30 2.26
CA VAL A 569 17.31 16.44 1.11
C VAL A 569 18.16 16.80 -0.10
N GLN A 570 18.44 18.09 -0.36
CA GLN A 570 19.35 18.51 -1.41
C GLN A 570 20.80 18.06 -1.16
N ARG A 571 21.25 18.05 0.10
CA ARG A 571 22.56 17.50 0.46
C ARG A 571 22.62 16.00 0.18
N ILE A 572 21.62 15.24 0.64
CA ILE A 572 21.47 13.80 0.38
C ILE A 572 21.46 13.51 -1.13
N THR A 573 20.68 14.29 -1.88
CA THR A 573 20.57 14.16 -3.33
C THR A 573 21.91 14.39 -4.03
N ARG A 574 22.70 15.36 -3.57
CA ARG A 574 24.04 15.61 -4.11
C ARG A 574 24.98 14.44 -3.85
N ASP A 575 24.95 13.87 -2.65
CA ASP A 575 25.79 12.73 -2.27
C ASP A 575 25.41 11.46 -3.05
N LEU A 576 24.11 11.23 -3.29
CA LEU A 576 23.61 10.15 -4.14
C LEU A 576 24.05 10.33 -5.59
N ARG A 577 23.87 11.52 -6.16
CA ARG A 577 24.24 11.80 -7.56
C ARG A 577 25.74 11.79 -7.82
N ALA A 578 26.58 11.86 -6.78
CA ALA A 578 28.03 11.72 -6.91
C ALA A 578 28.46 10.27 -7.17
N ARG A 579 27.56 9.29 -6.99
CA ARG A 579 27.81 7.87 -7.19
C ARG A 579 27.50 7.45 -8.63
N PRO A 580 28.40 6.73 -9.32
CA PRO A 580 28.15 6.24 -10.68
C PRO A 580 27.04 5.19 -10.74
N GLU A 581 26.74 4.52 -9.62
CA GLU A 581 25.68 3.52 -9.53
C GLU A 581 24.27 4.13 -9.55
N VAL A 582 24.12 5.45 -9.38
CA VAL A 582 22.82 6.14 -9.30
C VAL A 582 22.48 6.78 -10.64
N THR A 583 21.36 6.39 -11.25
CA THR A 583 20.87 6.94 -12.52
C THR A 583 20.02 8.19 -12.30
N SER A 584 19.16 8.17 -11.27
CA SER A 584 18.14 9.18 -11.00
C SER A 584 17.88 9.29 -9.49
N VAL A 585 17.52 10.48 -9.03
CA VAL A 585 17.08 10.70 -7.63
C VAL A 585 15.76 11.45 -7.64
N TYR A 586 14.73 10.84 -7.08
CA TYR A 586 13.44 11.45 -6.81
C TYR A 586 13.28 11.68 -5.32
N ALA A 587 12.81 12.86 -4.91
CA ALA A 587 12.51 13.15 -3.52
C ALA A 587 11.11 13.74 -3.37
N SER A 588 10.33 13.19 -2.45
CA SER A 588 9.06 13.74 -1.99
C SER A 588 9.25 14.25 -0.58
N ILE A 589 9.03 15.55 -0.36
CA ILE A 589 9.32 16.26 0.88
C ILE A 589 7.99 16.79 1.40
N GLY A 590 7.72 16.60 2.69
CA GLY A 590 6.47 17.01 3.31
C GLY A 590 5.32 16.02 3.06
N GLY A 591 4.10 16.54 3.02
CA GLY A 591 2.87 15.74 2.96
C GLY A 591 2.06 15.88 4.25
N GLN A 592 2.02 14.83 5.07
CA GLN A 592 1.39 14.91 6.40
C GLN A 592 2.17 15.83 7.35
N GLU A 593 3.49 15.67 7.41
CA GLU A 593 4.39 16.52 8.20
C GLU A 593 5.50 17.12 7.34
N VAL A 594 5.76 18.43 7.50
CA VAL A 594 6.75 19.18 6.70
C VAL A 594 8.22 18.84 7.04
N ASN A 595 8.46 18.19 8.18
CA ASN A 595 9.77 17.74 8.65
C ASN A 595 10.15 16.33 8.17
N GLN A 596 9.31 15.68 7.36
CA GLN A 596 9.56 14.35 6.80
C GLN A 596 9.80 14.41 5.30
N ALA A 597 10.61 13.50 4.76
CA ALA A 597 10.80 13.32 3.33
C ALA A 597 11.16 11.88 2.99
N ASN A 598 10.77 11.44 1.79
CA ASN A 598 11.15 10.16 1.20
C ASN A 598 12.02 10.44 -0.03
N VAL A 599 13.20 9.83 -0.08
CA VAL A 599 14.16 9.97 -1.18
C VAL A 599 14.36 8.60 -1.82
N TYR A 600 14.20 8.52 -3.13
CA TYR A 600 14.39 7.33 -3.93
C TYR A 600 15.56 7.54 -4.87
N ALA A 601 16.53 6.63 -4.84
CA ALA A 601 17.63 6.58 -5.79
C ALA A 601 17.44 5.36 -6.70
N ASP A 602 17.28 5.63 -7.99
CA ASP A 602 17.31 4.60 -9.01
C ASP A 602 18.75 4.18 -9.25
N LEU A 603 18.98 2.87 -9.21
CA LEU A 603 20.29 2.27 -9.38
C LEU A 603 20.43 1.70 -10.79
N THR A 604 21.67 1.59 -11.26
CA THR A 604 21.97 0.79 -12.46
C THR A 604 21.64 -0.68 -12.22
N ASP A 605 21.47 -1.41 -13.33
CA ASP A 605 21.18 -2.85 -13.30
C ASP A 605 22.17 -3.59 -12.40
N LYS A 606 21.69 -4.62 -11.71
CA LYS A 606 22.50 -5.42 -10.78
C LYS A 606 23.78 -5.97 -11.40
N GLY A 607 23.79 -6.27 -12.72
CA GLY A 607 24.98 -6.75 -13.42
C GLY A 607 26.05 -5.69 -13.69
N GLN A 608 25.72 -4.41 -13.56
CA GLN A 608 26.60 -3.26 -13.82
C GLN A 608 27.16 -2.62 -12.55
N ARG A 609 26.85 -3.17 -11.37
CA ARG A 609 27.29 -2.67 -10.06
C ARG A 609 27.77 -3.79 -9.16
N ASP A 610 28.75 -3.48 -8.31
CA ASP A 610 29.33 -4.45 -7.37
C ASP A 610 28.52 -4.57 -6.07
N LEU A 611 27.83 -3.49 -5.68
CA LEU A 611 27.05 -3.42 -4.44
C LEU A 611 25.61 -3.85 -4.68
N SER A 612 25.05 -4.64 -3.76
CA SER A 612 23.60 -4.86 -3.72
C SER A 612 22.87 -3.58 -3.32
N GLN A 613 21.57 -3.48 -3.64
CA GLN A 613 20.73 -2.35 -3.23
C GLN A 613 20.78 -2.11 -1.71
N GLN A 614 20.73 -3.18 -0.90
CA GLN A 614 20.79 -3.08 0.56
C GLN A 614 22.16 -2.60 1.04
N GLN A 615 23.24 -3.11 0.43
CA GLN A 615 24.60 -2.68 0.76
C GLN A 615 24.83 -1.21 0.39
N PHE A 616 24.34 -0.79 -0.77
CA PHE A 616 24.37 0.60 -1.19
C PHE A 616 23.59 1.50 -0.22
N ALA A 617 22.36 1.13 0.13
CA ALA A 617 21.53 1.91 1.06
C ALA A 617 22.23 2.07 2.42
N ARG A 618 22.81 0.99 2.96
CA ARG A 618 23.56 1.04 4.23
C ARG A 618 24.80 1.93 4.13
N LEU A 619 25.59 1.79 3.06
CA LEU A 619 26.77 2.63 2.82
C LEU A 619 26.42 4.13 2.84
N MET A 620 25.30 4.49 2.21
CA MET A 620 24.84 5.88 2.17
C MET A 620 24.33 6.37 3.53
N VAL A 621 23.51 5.58 4.22
CA VAL A 621 23.02 5.91 5.57
C VAL A 621 24.18 6.10 6.56
N ASP A 622 25.19 5.23 6.52
CA ASP A 622 26.39 5.36 7.35
C ASP A 622 27.16 6.65 7.07
N GLY A 623 27.23 7.06 5.79
CA GLY A 623 27.82 8.34 5.37
C GLY A 623 27.04 9.57 5.85
N TRP A 624 25.75 9.42 6.14
CA TRP A 624 24.86 10.51 6.57
C TRP A 624 24.64 10.60 8.08
N LYS A 625 25.08 9.61 8.87
CA LYS A 625 25.10 9.67 10.35
C LYS A 625 25.68 10.99 10.92
N PRO A 626 26.69 11.64 10.30
CA PRO A 626 27.21 12.93 10.78
C PRO A 626 26.30 14.14 10.55
N ILE A 627 25.18 14.02 9.81
CA ILE A 627 24.27 15.15 9.56
C ILE A 627 23.53 15.50 10.87
N PRO A 628 23.78 16.67 11.48
CA PRO A 628 23.21 17.00 12.77
C PRO A 628 21.70 17.25 12.63
N GLY A 629 20.92 16.69 13.56
CA GLY A 629 19.48 16.95 13.63
C GLY A 629 18.67 16.37 12.46
N ALA A 630 19.19 15.40 11.72
CA ALA A 630 18.41 14.61 10.76
C ALA A 630 18.51 13.13 11.14
N ARG A 631 17.38 12.45 11.19
CA ARG A 631 17.31 10.99 11.23
C ARG A 631 17.14 10.53 9.80
N ILE A 632 18.06 9.70 9.33
CA ILE A 632 18.05 9.20 7.96
C ILE A 632 18.14 7.69 8.04
N GLY A 633 17.17 7.00 7.45
CA GLY A 633 17.08 5.55 7.47
C GLY A 633 17.01 4.94 6.07
N ALA A 634 17.42 3.68 5.96
CA ALA A 634 17.25 2.90 4.75
C ALA A 634 15.82 2.35 4.66
N GLY A 635 15.26 2.35 3.45
CA GLY A 635 13.86 2.02 3.21
C GLY A 635 12.92 3.22 3.38
N VAL A 636 11.69 3.04 2.94
CA VAL A 636 10.61 4.03 3.09
C VAL A 636 9.58 3.48 4.05
N ALA A 637 8.99 4.35 4.88
CA ALA A 637 7.89 3.95 5.74
C ALA A 637 6.71 3.51 4.86
N GLN A 638 6.45 2.20 4.79
CA GLN A 638 5.25 1.68 4.12
C GLN A 638 4.00 2.21 4.83
N GLN A 639 3.11 2.81 4.05
CA GLN A 639 1.79 3.25 4.49
C GLN A 639 0.82 2.10 4.19
N GLY A 640 0.27 1.42 5.22
CA GLY A 640 -0.78 0.42 4.99
C GLY A 640 -0.68 -0.93 5.72
N GLY A 641 0.09 -1.05 6.80
CA GLY A 641 0.04 -2.25 7.66
C GLY A 641 0.51 -3.55 6.99
N GLY A 642 1.05 -3.49 5.77
CA GLY A 642 1.60 -4.65 5.07
C GLY A 642 2.90 -5.16 5.69
N PRO A 643 3.33 -6.38 5.32
CA PRO A 643 4.61 -6.93 5.75
C PRO A 643 5.78 -6.07 5.28
N SER A 644 6.81 -5.97 6.12
CA SER A 644 8.01 -5.19 5.82
C SER A 644 8.83 -5.82 4.68
N ASP A 645 9.67 -5.02 4.02
CA ASP A 645 10.62 -5.48 2.99
C ASP A 645 11.76 -6.36 3.56
N GLY A 646 11.64 -6.85 4.80
CA GLY A 646 12.63 -7.69 5.49
C GLY A 646 13.84 -6.92 6.06
N THR A 647 13.87 -5.59 5.92
CA THR A 647 15.01 -4.73 6.30
C THR A 647 14.87 -4.08 7.67
N SER A 648 13.70 -4.17 8.30
CA SER A 648 13.42 -3.52 9.59
C SER A 648 12.68 -4.44 10.54
N TYR A 649 12.89 -4.24 11.84
CA TYR A 649 12.17 -4.88 12.93
C TYR A 649 11.34 -3.83 13.69
N ARG A 650 10.10 -4.16 14.02
CA ARG A 650 9.18 -3.27 14.75
C ARG A 650 8.74 -3.95 16.04
N PHE A 651 8.81 -3.19 17.13
CA PHE A 651 8.34 -3.59 18.45
C PHE A 651 7.32 -2.57 18.95
N ALA A 652 6.12 -3.00 19.35
CA ALA A 652 5.09 -2.09 19.82
C ALA A 652 4.65 -2.38 21.25
N ILE A 653 4.37 -1.31 21.98
CA ILE A 653 3.80 -1.35 23.32
C ILE A 653 2.56 -0.45 23.41
N LEU A 654 1.57 -0.91 24.16
CA LEU A 654 0.31 -0.21 24.41
C LEU A 654 0.19 0.20 25.87
N SER A 655 -0.40 1.37 26.11
CA SER A 655 -0.86 1.78 27.44
C SER A 655 -1.94 2.85 27.37
N ASP A 656 -2.83 2.85 28.36
CA ASP A 656 -3.77 3.95 28.56
C ASP A 656 -3.11 5.14 29.28
N ASN A 657 -1.95 4.91 29.91
CA ASN A 657 -1.15 5.96 30.55
C ASN A 657 -0.01 6.41 29.63
N GLY A 658 -0.22 7.54 28.95
CA GLY A 658 0.78 8.11 28.04
C GLY A 658 2.14 8.41 28.66
N ALA A 659 2.20 8.81 29.93
CA ALA A 659 3.48 9.09 30.59
C ALA A 659 4.27 7.79 30.88
N ALA A 660 3.59 6.74 31.33
CA ALA A 660 4.19 5.43 31.54
C ALA A 660 4.66 4.82 30.22
N LEU A 661 3.86 4.96 29.15
CA LEU A 661 4.19 4.52 27.80
C LEU A 661 5.48 5.18 27.29
N THR A 662 5.56 6.52 27.34
CA THR A 662 6.75 7.25 26.87
C THR A 662 8.00 6.90 27.68
N ALA A 663 7.85 6.72 29.00
CA ALA A 663 8.96 6.31 29.86
C ALA A 663 9.45 4.89 29.55
N ALA A 664 8.53 3.94 29.33
CA ALA A 664 8.87 2.58 28.92
C ALA A 664 9.51 2.56 27.52
N ALA A 665 8.92 3.26 26.55
CA ALA A 665 9.41 3.31 25.18
C ALA A 665 10.86 3.83 25.10
N ARG A 666 11.18 4.92 25.82
CA ARG A 666 12.53 5.49 25.86
C ARG A 666 13.55 4.53 26.49
N LYS A 667 13.16 3.76 27.50
CA LYS A 667 14.04 2.74 28.10
C LYS A 667 14.30 1.59 27.14
N VAL A 668 13.26 1.06 26.51
CA VAL A 668 13.37 0.00 25.51
C VAL A 668 14.22 0.47 24.32
N GLU A 669 14.01 1.69 23.82
CA GLU A 669 14.84 2.31 22.77
C GLU A 669 16.32 2.35 23.15
N ALA A 670 16.65 2.79 24.37
CA ALA A 670 18.02 2.85 24.85
C ALA A 670 18.66 1.46 24.95
N GLU A 671 17.91 0.46 25.41
CA GLU A 671 18.36 -0.93 25.49
C GLU A 671 18.53 -1.56 24.10
N MET A 672 17.59 -1.32 23.17
CA MET A 672 17.65 -1.80 21.78
C MET A 672 18.89 -1.27 21.04
N ARG A 673 19.32 -0.02 21.32
CA ARG A 673 20.56 0.53 20.74
C ARG A 673 21.83 -0.21 21.16
N THR A 674 21.78 -0.99 22.24
CA THR A 674 22.93 -1.79 22.70
C THR A 674 23.00 -3.17 22.05
N VAL A 675 21.94 -3.59 21.35
CA VAL A 675 21.86 -4.90 20.71
C VAL A 675 22.66 -4.90 19.40
N PRO A 676 23.67 -5.78 19.26
CA PRO A 676 24.40 -5.92 18.00
C PRO A 676 23.47 -6.33 16.86
N GLY A 677 23.60 -5.67 15.71
CA GLY A 677 22.77 -5.91 14.53
C GLY A 677 21.46 -5.12 14.47
N LEU A 678 21.14 -4.32 15.49
CA LEU A 678 20.08 -3.29 15.39
C LEU A 678 20.72 -1.93 15.09
N ALA A 679 20.47 -1.43 13.88
CA ALA A 679 20.87 -0.09 13.47
C ALA A 679 19.67 0.88 13.53
N ASN A 680 19.96 2.18 13.59
CA ASN A 680 18.97 3.25 13.47
C ASN A 680 17.67 3.03 14.27
N VAL A 681 17.79 2.80 15.58
CA VAL A 681 16.63 2.58 16.45
C VAL A 681 15.86 3.90 16.63
N VAL A 682 14.62 3.92 16.12
CA VAL A 682 13.68 5.04 16.14
C VAL A 682 12.46 4.68 16.97
N ASN A 683 11.98 5.66 17.74
CA ASN A 683 10.84 5.53 18.62
C ASN A 683 9.77 6.55 18.20
N THR A 684 8.56 6.08 17.92
CA THR A 684 7.42 6.93 17.54
C THR A 684 6.68 7.53 18.73
N ALA A 685 7.11 7.25 19.97
CA ALA A 685 6.54 7.88 21.15
C ALA A 685 6.63 9.41 21.03
N ALA A 686 5.51 10.07 21.32
CA ALA A 686 5.31 11.51 21.08
C ALA A 686 6.52 12.35 21.50
N ILE A 687 7.20 12.91 20.50
CA ILE A 687 8.26 13.89 20.70
C ILE A 687 7.56 15.23 20.96
N ALA A 688 8.07 15.96 21.96
CA ALA A 688 7.53 17.25 22.29
C ALA A 688 7.77 18.24 21.14
N ARG A 689 6.70 18.77 20.56
CA ARG A 689 6.74 19.89 19.61
C ARG A 689 6.62 21.20 20.39
N PRO A 690 7.38 22.25 20.03
CA PRO A 690 7.16 23.58 20.55
C PRO A 690 5.78 24.10 20.14
N GLU A 691 5.03 24.66 21.10
CA GLU A 691 3.69 25.21 20.89
C GLU A 691 3.58 26.60 21.51
N ILE A 692 2.60 27.38 21.05
CA ILE A 692 2.22 28.65 21.67
C ILE A 692 0.87 28.45 22.35
N LEU A 693 0.85 28.55 23.67
CA LEU A 693 -0.35 28.37 24.49
C LEU A 693 -1.01 29.73 24.72
N VAL A 694 -2.25 29.88 24.24
CA VAL A 694 -3.11 31.05 24.52
C VAL A 694 -4.11 30.64 25.59
N THR A 695 -3.87 31.05 26.84
CA THR A 695 -4.70 30.69 27.99
C THR A 695 -5.63 31.85 28.34
N PRO A 696 -6.96 31.73 28.16
CA PRO A 696 -7.89 32.80 28.51
C PRO A 696 -7.82 33.14 30.00
N ARG A 697 -7.90 34.42 30.33
CA ARG A 697 -8.08 34.92 31.70
C ARG A 697 -9.57 35.05 31.96
N PRO A 698 -10.22 34.08 32.65
CA PRO A 698 -11.68 33.96 32.66
C PRO A 698 -12.37 35.21 33.22
N ASP A 699 -11.82 35.80 34.29
CA ASP A 699 -12.40 36.99 34.92
C ASP A 699 -12.36 38.21 33.99
N GLN A 700 -11.20 38.46 33.36
CA GLN A 700 -11.00 39.60 32.46
C GLN A 700 -11.78 39.42 31.15
N ALA A 701 -11.78 38.22 30.59
CA ALA A 701 -12.54 37.87 29.41
C ALA A 701 -14.06 38.05 29.65
N ALA A 702 -14.57 37.58 30.80
CA ALA A 702 -15.97 37.74 31.17
C ALA A 702 -16.38 39.22 31.36
N MET A 703 -15.56 40.02 32.04
CA MET A 703 -15.81 41.47 32.21
C MET A 703 -15.86 42.23 30.88
N MET A 704 -15.05 41.81 29.91
CA MET A 704 -14.99 42.41 28.57
C MET A 704 -15.98 41.77 27.58
N GLY A 705 -16.76 40.76 28.00
CA GLY A 705 -17.70 40.05 27.12
C GLY A 705 -17.01 39.31 25.98
N VAL A 706 -15.83 38.74 26.22
CA VAL A 706 -15.04 37.96 25.27
C VAL A 706 -15.15 36.47 25.61
N SER A 707 -15.57 35.67 24.64
CA SER A 707 -15.61 34.20 24.79
C SER A 707 -14.28 33.57 24.39
N THR A 708 -14.03 32.36 24.88
CA THR A 708 -12.91 31.53 24.43
C THR A 708 -12.98 31.22 22.93
N SER A 709 -14.19 31.07 22.38
CA SER A 709 -14.43 30.92 20.94
C SER A 709 -14.00 32.15 20.15
N ALA A 710 -14.27 33.36 20.65
CA ALA A 710 -13.85 34.60 20.00
C ALA A 710 -12.32 34.76 19.99
N ILE A 711 -11.66 34.39 21.09
CA ILE A 711 -10.19 34.35 21.18
C ILE A 711 -9.62 33.37 20.15
N SER A 712 -10.12 32.12 20.15
CA SER A 712 -9.67 31.08 19.23
C SER A 712 -9.87 31.48 17.76
N GLN A 713 -11.04 32.02 17.41
CA GLN A 713 -11.33 32.47 16.05
C GLN A 713 -10.43 33.64 15.62
N ALA A 714 -10.18 34.61 16.51
CA ALA A 714 -9.30 35.74 16.22
C ALA A 714 -7.87 35.28 15.91
N VAL A 715 -7.30 34.38 16.73
CA VAL A 715 -5.95 33.84 16.52
C VAL A 715 -5.89 32.97 15.26
N ARG A 716 -6.87 32.07 15.05
CA ARG A 716 -6.88 31.15 13.90
C ARG A 716 -6.97 31.88 12.56
N VAL A 717 -7.93 32.79 12.42
CA VAL A 717 -8.12 33.54 11.16
C VAL A 717 -6.92 34.45 10.89
N ALA A 718 -6.29 34.99 11.93
CA ALA A 718 -5.10 35.81 11.77
C ALA A 718 -3.87 35.03 11.28
N THR A 719 -3.71 33.76 11.67
CA THR A 719 -2.50 32.97 11.38
C THR A 719 -2.67 32.05 10.17
N ILE A 720 -3.64 31.13 10.22
CA ILE A 720 -3.86 30.07 9.21
C ILE A 720 -4.95 30.48 8.20
N GLY A 721 -5.81 31.42 8.60
CA GLY A 721 -7.03 31.78 7.87
C GLY A 721 -8.25 31.02 8.37
N ASP A 722 -9.42 31.36 7.83
CA ASP A 722 -10.66 30.68 8.20
C ASP A 722 -10.68 29.24 7.66
N VAL A 723 -11.62 28.44 8.16
CA VAL A 723 -11.81 27.06 7.67
C VAL A 723 -12.26 27.08 6.21
N ASP A 724 -11.76 26.14 5.40
CA ASP A 724 -11.95 26.15 3.94
C ASP A 724 -13.42 26.24 3.49
N GLN A 725 -14.34 25.67 4.28
CA GLN A 725 -15.78 25.72 4.02
C GLN A 725 -16.39 27.14 4.17
N ASN A 726 -15.79 27.98 5.01
CA ASN A 726 -16.23 29.34 5.30
C ASN A 726 -15.45 30.41 4.51
N LEU A 727 -14.40 30.02 3.78
CA LEU A 727 -13.62 30.95 2.98
C LEU A 727 -14.50 31.56 1.87
N PRO A 728 -14.47 32.89 1.70
CA PRO A 728 -15.04 33.53 0.53
C PRO A 728 -14.44 32.91 -0.73
N LYS A 729 -15.24 32.78 -1.79
CA LYS A 729 -14.79 32.20 -3.06
C LYS A 729 -14.72 33.27 -4.13
N TYR A 730 -13.69 33.19 -4.96
CA TYR A 730 -13.51 34.00 -6.15
C TYR A 730 -13.89 33.17 -7.39
N ASN A 731 -14.79 33.68 -8.21
CA ASN A 731 -15.26 33.00 -9.41
C ASN A 731 -14.31 33.31 -10.57
N LEU A 732 -13.50 32.33 -10.97
CA LEU A 732 -12.61 32.41 -12.12
C LEU A 732 -13.21 31.60 -13.27
N GLY A 733 -14.20 32.15 -13.97
CA GLY A 733 -14.78 31.56 -15.20
C GLY A 733 -15.32 30.13 -15.04
N ASP A 734 -14.43 29.15 -15.21
CA ASP A 734 -14.67 27.70 -15.14
C ASP A 734 -14.47 27.10 -13.74
N ARG A 735 -13.85 27.81 -12.79
CA ARG A 735 -13.58 27.31 -11.43
C ARG A 735 -13.76 28.36 -10.33
N GLN A 736 -13.87 27.88 -9.08
CA GLN A 736 -13.86 28.73 -7.89
C GLN A 736 -12.53 28.59 -7.16
N VAL A 737 -11.93 29.71 -6.79
CA VAL A 737 -10.66 29.80 -6.05
C VAL A 737 -10.96 30.33 -4.65
N PRO A 738 -10.46 29.71 -3.57
CA PRO A 738 -10.68 30.23 -2.22
C PRO A 738 -9.92 31.54 -2.01
N ILE A 739 -10.53 32.48 -1.29
CA ILE A 739 -9.91 33.71 -0.82
C ILE A 739 -9.48 33.48 0.64
N ARG A 740 -8.17 33.38 0.88
CA ARG A 740 -7.61 33.13 2.22
C ARG A 740 -7.17 34.43 2.86
N LEU A 741 -7.87 34.83 3.92
CA LEU A 741 -7.51 35.99 4.74
C LEU A 741 -6.60 35.57 5.88
N ARG A 742 -5.48 36.28 6.05
CA ARG A 742 -4.50 36.08 7.13
C ARG A 742 -3.71 37.36 7.34
N LEU A 743 -3.00 37.50 8.45
CA LEU A 743 -2.09 38.63 8.63
C LEU A 743 -0.90 38.56 7.66
N THR A 744 -0.18 39.65 7.47
CA THR A 744 1.10 39.64 6.75
C THR A 744 2.08 38.66 7.37
N ARG A 745 2.99 38.08 6.57
CA ARG A 745 3.94 37.05 7.03
C ARG A 745 4.77 37.52 8.23
N ASP A 746 5.33 38.72 8.16
CA ASP A 746 6.17 39.30 9.23
C ASP A 746 5.38 39.43 10.55
N ALA A 747 4.10 39.79 10.48
CA ALA A 747 3.21 39.88 11.64
C ALA A 747 2.89 38.53 12.28
N ARG A 748 2.94 37.42 11.52
CA ARG A 748 2.72 36.06 12.03
C ARG A 748 3.97 35.49 12.70
N GLU A 749 5.15 35.96 12.31
CA GLU A 749 6.44 35.53 12.87
C GLU A 749 6.81 36.30 14.16
N ASP A 750 6.11 37.41 14.46
CA ASP A 750 6.32 38.23 15.67
C ASP A 750 5.26 37.97 16.76
N LEU A 751 5.70 37.40 17.89
CA LEU A 751 4.84 37.12 19.05
C LEU A 751 4.21 38.40 19.65
N SER A 752 4.91 39.54 19.61
CA SER A 752 4.41 40.79 20.18
C SER A 752 3.21 41.35 19.41
N VAL A 753 3.15 41.07 18.11
CA VAL A 753 1.99 41.39 17.26
C VAL A 753 0.81 40.49 17.60
N LEU A 754 1.06 39.20 17.87
CA LEU A 754 0.01 38.28 18.32
C LEU A 754 -0.57 38.70 19.69
N GLU A 755 0.25 39.21 20.61
CA GLU A 755 -0.21 39.73 21.91
C GLU A 755 -1.11 40.97 21.82
N THR A 756 -0.93 41.77 20.76
CA THR A 756 -1.70 43.00 20.53
C THR A 756 -2.88 42.79 19.58
N LEU A 757 -3.07 41.56 19.10
CA LEU A 757 -4.17 41.18 18.21
C LEU A 757 -5.53 41.53 18.81
N ARG A 758 -6.41 42.13 18.00
CA ARG A 758 -7.74 42.55 18.45
C ARG A 758 -8.72 41.38 18.48
N VAL A 759 -9.39 41.21 19.62
CA VAL A 759 -10.46 40.23 19.84
C VAL A 759 -11.78 40.98 20.01
N PRO A 760 -12.86 40.57 19.32
CA PRO A 760 -14.15 41.26 19.39
C PRO A 760 -14.81 41.09 20.77
N THR A 761 -15.49 42.13 21.24
CA THR A 761 -16.28 42.12 22.49
C THR A 761 -17.77 42.09 22.20
N ALA A 762 -18.56 41.47 23.09
CA ALA A 762 -20.02 41.46 22.99
C ALA A 762 -20.65 42.88 23.04
N SER A 763 -19.94 43.86 23.59
CA SER A 763 -20.39 45.26 23.70
C SER A 763 -20.22 46.08 22.41
N GLY A 764 -19.67 45.50 21.33
CA GLY A 764 -19.52 46.17 20.03
C GLY A 764 -18.19 46.90 19.82
N GLY A 765 -17.10 46.41 20.44
CA GLY A 765 -15.74 46.90 20.24
C GLY A 765 -14.72 45.77 20.11
N SER A 766 -13.44 46.07 20.34
CA SER A 766 -12.38 45.06 20.39
C SER A 766 -11.30 45.40 21.42
N VAL A 767 -10.74 44.37 22.05
CA VAL A 767 -9.68 44.46 23.06
C VAL A 767 -8.43 43.71 22.59
N PRO A 768 -7.22 44.12 22.99
CA PRO A 768 -6.01 43.36 22.65
C PRO A 768 -6.04 41.98 23.34
N LEU A 769 -5.46 40.98 22.69
CA LEU A 769 -5.45 39.59 23.15
C LEU A 769 -4.79 39.45 24.54
N SER A 770 -3.69 40.17 24.77
CA SER A 770 -2.99 40.26 26.07
C SER A 770 -3.85 40.76 27.24
N ALA A 771 -4.97 41.46 26.98
CA ALA A 771 -5.89 41.90 28.03
C ALA A 771 -6.89 40.81 28.46
N VAL A 772 -7.05 39.74 27.67
CA VAL A 772 -8.05 38.69 27.90
C VAL A 772 -7.45 37.28 27.90
N ALA A 773 -6.19 37.11 27.52
CA ALA A 773 -5.47 35.85 27.52
C ALA A 773 -3.97 36.03 27.78
N ASP A 774 -3.36 35.02 28.39
CA ASP A 774 -1.92 34.87 28.55
C ASP A 774 -1.35 34.06 27.38
N ILE A 775 -0.30 34.57 26.74
CA ILE A 775 0.41 33.89 25.65
C ILE A 775 1.77 33.44 26.15
N ARG A 776 2.08 32.15 26.03
CA ARG A 776 3.36 31.59 26.47
C ARG A 776 3.82 30.46 25.56
N PHE A 777 5.12 30.25 25.50
CA PHE A 777 5.67 29.03 24.90
C PHE A 777 5.38 27.82 25.78
N GLY A 778 4.95 26.75 25.14
CA GLY A 778 4.68 25.45 25.73
C GLY A 778 5.27 24.34 24.89
N ALA A 779 4.99 23.10 25.30
CA ALA A 779 5.38 21.92 24.57
C ALA A 779 4.26 20.88 24.65
N GLY A 780 3.86 20.35 23.51
CA GLY A 780 2.81 19.34 23.37
C GLY A 780 3.28 18.14 22.54
N PRO A 781 2.53 17.03 22.53
CA PRO A 781 2.85 15.90 21.67
C PRO A 781 2.72 16.30 20.19
N SER A 782 3.75 16.08 19.36
CA SER A 782 3.65 16.34 17.91
C SER A 782 2.55 15.51 17.24
N GLN A 783 2.42 14.26 17.68
CA GLN A 783 1.46 13.28 17.21
C GLN A 783 1.08 12.34 18.35
N VAL A 784 -0.15 11.84 18.33
CA VAL A 784 -0.60 10.75 19.20
C VAL A 784 -1.05 9.58 18.31
N LEU A 785 -0.40 8.43 18.50
CA LEU A 785 -0.78 7.18 17.87
C LEU A 785 -1.59 6.34 18.84
N ARG A 786 -2.67 5.74 18.35
CA ARG A 786 -3.55 4.86 19.12
C ARG A 786 -3.86 3.61 18.33
N GLN A 787 -3.97 2.50 19.03
CA GLN A 787 -4.39 1.21 18.49
C GLN A 787 -5.36 0.60 19.50
N ASP A 788 -6.52 0.17 19.00
CA ASP A 788 -7.59 -0.47 19.79
C ASP A 788 -7.94 0.32 21.06
N ARG A 789 -8.02 1.65 20.90
CA ARG A 789 -8.36 2.66 21.94
C ARG A 789 -7.30 2.87 23.04
N SER A 790 -6.13 2.26 22.94
CA SER A 790 -4.98 2.55 23.81
C SER A 790 -3.94 3.35 23.03
N ARG A 791 -3.11 4.16 23.70
CA ARG A 791 -1.97 4.81 23.02
C ARG A 791 -0.93 3.74 22.67
N VAL A 792 -0.36 3.82 21.48
CA VAL A 792 0.69 2.92 20.99
C VAL A 792 2.00 3.67 20.80
N ALA A 793 3.11 3.06 21.21
CA ALA A 793 4.44 3.50 20.85
C ALA A 793 5.14 2.36 20.12
N THR A 794 5.63 2.65 18.92
CA THR A 794 6.32 1.70 18.06
C THR A 794 7.78 2.07 18.01
N ILE A 795 8.64 1.11 18.32
CA ILE A 795 10.09 1.23 18.23
C ILE A 795 10.53 0.39 17.04
N SER A 796 11.05 1.06 16.02
CA SER A 796 11.56 0.44 14.80
C SER A 796 13.08 0.45 14.80
N ALA A 797 13.69 -0.60 14.28
CA ALA A 797 15.14 -0.69 14.09
C ALA A 797 15.45 -1.33 12.74
N GLU A 798 16.51 -0.87 12.09
CA GLU A 798 17.03 -1.50 10.88
C GLU A 798 17.82 -2.75 11.25
N LEU A 799 17.66 -3.80 10.45
CA LEU A 799 18.36 -5.06 10.63
C LEU A 799 19.70 -5.05 9.90
N ASP A 800 20.79 -5.16 10.65
CA ASP A 800 22.17 -5.22 10.14
C ASP A 800 22.83 -6.57 10.45
N GLY A 801 22.83 -7.45 9.44
CA GLY A 801 23.48 -8.76 9.52
C GLY A 801 22.74 -9.79 10.38
N ILE A 802 21.65 -9.40 11.05
CA ILE A 802 20.73 -10.27 11.78
C ILE A 802 19.38 -10.32 11.07
N ARG A 803 18.61 -11.38 11.33
CA ARG A 803 17.25 -11.56 10.76
C ARG A 803 16.18 -11.15 11.76
N SER A 804 14.96 -10.90 11.29
CA SER A 804 13.83 -10.45 12.12
C SER A 804 13.55 -11.38 13.31
N GLY A 805 13.62 -12.70 13.12
CA GLY A 805 13.47 -13.68 14.21
C GLY A 805 14.59 -13.61 15.26
N GLU A 806 15.83 -13.35 14.85
CA GLU A 806 16.95 -13.17 15.77
C GLU A 806 16.83 -11.86 16.55
N ALA A 807 16.39 -10.79 15.88
CA ALA A 807 16.08 -9.50 16.50
C ALA A 807 14.96 -9.63 17.53
N ALA A 808 13.85 -10.30 17.21
CA ALA A 808 12.76 -10.55 18.14
C ALA A 808 13.23 -11.32 19.39
N ALA A 809 14.05 -12.35 19.20
CA ALA A 809 14.65 -13.11 20.30
C ALA A 809 15.65 -12.29 21.14
N ALA A 810 16.34 -11.32 20.53
CA ALA A 810 17.24 -10.41 21.26
C ALA A 810 16.45 -9.36 22.06
N VAL A 811 15.42 -8.75 21.46
CA VAL A 811 14.59 -7.70 22.08
C VAL A 811 13.73 -8.25 23.21
N SER A 812 13.16 -9.45 23.06
CA SER A 812 12.40 -10.13 24.13
C SER A 812 13.23 -10.47 25.38
N ARG A 813 14.57 -10.54 25.25
CA ARG A 813 15.49 -10.76 26.38
C ARG A 813 15.89 -9.48 27.11
N LEU A 814 15.44 -8.31 26.65
CA LEU A 814 15.78 -7.05 27.28
C LEU A 814 15.12 -6.91 28.67
N PRO A 815 15.84 -6.41 29.70
CA PRO A 815 15.32 -6.31 31.06
C PRO A 815 14.02 -5.52 31.18
N THR A 816 13.90 -4.43 30.41
CA THR A 816 12.69 -3.58 30.42
C THR A 816 11.50 -4.28 29.74
N VAL A 817 11.76 -5.10 28.71
CA VAL A 817 10.71 -5.88 28.02
C VAL A 817 10.20 -7.01 28.92
N GLN A 818 11.09 -7.66 29.68
CA GLN A 818 10.69 -8.69 30.66
C GLN A 818 9.92 -8.12 31.85
N ASN A 819 10.16 -6.85 32.20
CA ASN A 819 9.57 -6.18 33.36
C ASN A 819 8.87 -4.88 32.95
N LEU A 820 7.88 -4.98 32.07
CA LEU A 820 7.09 -3.82 31.67
C LEU A 820 6.35 -3.22 32.88
N PRO A 821 6.26 -1.87 32.99
CA PRO A 821 5.48 -1.21 34.03
C PRO A 821 4.01 -1.65 34.03
N ALA A 822 3.37 -1.61 35.20
CA ALA A 822 1.95 -1.91 35.32
C ALA A 822 1.11 -1.03 34.37
N GLY A 823 0.26 -1.67 33.56
CA GLY A 823 -0.56 -0.99 32.55
C GLY A 823 0.12 -0.76 31.20
N VAL A 824 1.36 -1.21 31.01
CA VAL A 824 2.03 -1.29 29.70
C VAL A 824 2.07 -2.75 29.26
N ARG A 825 1.60 -3.03 28.04
CA ARG A 825 1.64 -4.38 27.46
C ARG A 825 2.31 -4.37 26.09
N GLN A 826 3.05 -5.42 25.76
CA GLN A 826 3.53 -5.65 24.41
C GLN A 826 2.38 -6.14 23.54
N VAL A 827 2.39 -5.74 22.27
CA VAL A 827 1.55 -6.35 21.22
C VAL A 827 2.43 -6.80 20.06
N PRO A 828 2.05 -7.88 19.34
CA PRO A 828 2.67 -8.22 18.07
C PRO A 828 2.62 -7.02 17.12
N ALA A 829 3.70 -6.76 16.40
CA ALA A 829 3.77 -5.65 15.46
C ALA A 829 4.66 -5.99 14.26
N GLY A 830 4.34 -5.39 13.11
CA GLY A 830 5.03 -5.69 11.85
C GLY A 830 4.91 -7.16 11.48
N ASP A 831 6.01 -7.75 11.03
CA ASP A 831 6.03 -9.13 10.50
C ASP A 831 5.68 -10.19 11.56
N GLU A 832 5.85 -9.90 12.85
CA GLU A 832 5.63 -10.88 13.92
C GLU A 832 4.18 -11.36 13.98
N GLU A 833 3.21 -10.45 13.79
CA GLU A 833 1.79 -10.80 13.77
C GLU A 833 1.48 -11.75 12.60
N PHE A 834 1.92 -11.39 11.40
CA PHE A 834 1.76 -12.20 10.20
C PHE A 834 2.41 -13.58 10.35
N ILE A 835 3.59 -13.66 10.94
CA ILE A 835 4.30 -14.93 11.19
C ILE A 835 3.49 -15.83 12.14
N GLN A 836 2.93 -15.28 13.21
CA GLN A 836 2.13 -16.07 14.17
C GLN A 836 0.86 -16.62 13.52
N GLU A 837 0.17 -15.80 12.72
CA GLU A 837 -0.97 -16.26 11.92
C GLU A 837 -0.58 -17.35 10.94
N MET A 838 0.55 -17.16 10.24
CA MET A 838 1.07 -18.12 9.28
C MET A 838 1.33 -19.49 9.90
N ILE A 839 2.05 -19.52 11.02
CA ILE A 839 2.42 -20.76 11.71
C ILE A 839 1.15 -21.50 12.14
N THR A 840 0.19 -20.77 12.70
CA THR A 840 -1.10 -21.33 13.12
C THR A 840 -1.88 -21.86 11.92
N GLY A 841 -1.91 -21.10 10.82
CA GLY A 841 -2.53 -21.50 9.55
C GLY A 841 -1.93 -22.77 8.96
N PHE A 842 -0.60 -22.87 8.87
CA PHE A 842 0.10 -24.08 8.41
C PHE A 842 -0.13 -25.28 9.32
N ALA A 843 -0.13 -25.09 10.64
CA ALA A 843 -0.40 -26.18 11.56
C ALA A 843 -1.80 -26.78 11.33
N VAL A 844 -2.81 -25.92 11.15
CA VAL A 844 -4.19 -26.35 10.86
C VAL A 844 -4.29 -26.98 9.47
N ALA A 845 -3.67 -26.38 8.44
CA ALA A 845 -3.70 -26.89 7.08
C ALA A 845 -3.01 -28.26 6.95
N PHE A 846 -1.82 -28.42 7.55
CA PHE A 846 -1.12 -29.71 7.57
C PHE A 846 -1.88 -30.76 8.38
N GLY A 847 -2.42 -30.39 9.55
CA GLY A 847 -3.25 -31.30 10.34
C GLY A 847 -4.47 -31.78 9.55
N THR A 848 -5.14 -30.87 8.83
CA THR A 848 -6.30 -31.18 7.98
C THR A 848 -5.89 -32.04 6.78
N GLY A 849 -4.79 -31.69 6.10
CA GLY A 849 -4.27 -32.45 4.97
C GLY A 849 -3.91 -33.88 5.35
N ILE A 850 -3.28 -34.10 6.51
CA ILE A 850 -2.96 -35.43 7.04
C ILE A 850 -4.23 -36.23 7.36
N LEU A 851 -5.30 -35.58 7.84
CA LEU A 851 -6.58 -36.26 8.11
C LEU A 851 -7.36 -36.60 6.83
N LEU A 852 -7.13 -35.86 5.74
CA LEU A 852 -7.76 -36.11 4.43
C LEU A 852 -7.03 -37.19 3.62
N MET A 853 -5.74 -37.43 3.89
CA MET A 853 -4.97 -38.57 3.36
C MET A 853 -5.38 -39.89 4.02
#